data_AF-A0A1I2HTD5-F1
#
_entry.id   AF-A0A1I2HTD5-F1
#
_cell.length_a   1.000
_cell.length_b   1.000
_cell.length_c   1.000
_cell.angle_alpha   90.00
_cell.angle_beta   90.00
_cell.angle_gamma   90.00
#
_symmetry.space_group_name_H-M   'P 1'
#
loop_
_entity.id
_entity.type
_entity.pdbx_description
1 polymer ?
#
loop_
_entity_poly.entity_id
_entity_poly.type
_entity_poly.pdbx_seq_one_letter_code
_entity_poly.pdbx_strand_id
1 'polypeptide(L)'
;MRPARTLSAPRTSDLCFAVLAAGLTLFGASAPAAAACVDEATCAVKKPLLLFVLDYSTSMNESFVDNQTRWEAAVVGVLDALEADEGLLADQLQIALLRFGHDPDPDVPGTPIAGDASGLVDGQRLDVGFYDPLAPDMAYLQCNGDALKTALIAADWPLGGQPDGIESWTGGALARAKAYLQQTAADHPLDLDPRDAAIVLITDGPWTDPSGTTQLAPPTADPALVAADLFNDMSVRTYVVALGEAAGEPWADAIGMAGGTGPARSGLYAKGLQNALAGVVHDFSADVRLPSCSPTMARAMFLLDASSSMLNINGGTLPGPMGMTAWDQVRDVLAGPPVPLLQRPVLASTREHFSLFGLAVFGHHEPAPGEQKLLVDYGLCHQPHFAWALDPDTSCEPPGCVDPWGGPPLTWTFKTGDQADPPFTEPVVSHMPRCDLHPNNPQACTGSGTHLHLGLQLVHDNLAAYKTACLADGAAMPCTDATPFVNVLVVDGAYNSSDAEVQAPLAAMHAAGVTTRVIGFGDLVSPPQVQNQLAAMASWGSGGVHPPIHAKNQMQLELALAAIADPLPADPCCDTRVCAPQSRCGDGIVDADEECDDGNGFTGDGCKPNCYLEPPDETTTGGETTGDDTSSTSDATTDATSTGTTTSTSTTDAITGTTSSTSLDPTGTTSTSLDPTGTATSSATLVPTTGDSPTTHGPIETSDASAGSSTGTTDPASTGGSVDADGCACNSDPDRSLTPALLALASLARRRRRR
;
A
#
# COMPACT_ATOMS: atom_id res chain seq x y z
N MET A 1 -1.45 57.87 -54.65
CA MET A 1 -2.05 59.18 -54.28
C MET A 1 -3.08 58.92 -53.18
N ARG A 2 -3.15 59.79 -52.14
CA ARG A 2 -4.01 59.70 -50.92
C ARG A 2 -3.94 58.35 -50.13
N PRO A 3 -3.40 58.28 -48.87
CA PRO A 3 -2.80 57.03 -48.40
C PRO A 3 -3.25 56.44 -47.03
N ALA A 4 -3.11 55.10 -46.93
CA ALA A 4 -2.50 54.31 -45.83
C ALA A 4 -3.12 54.15 -44.40
N ARG A 5 -3.29 52.85 -44.05
CA ARG A 5 -2.85 52.09 -42.84
C ARG A 5 -3.61 52.11 -41.47
N THR A 6 -4.12 50.91 -41.13
CA THR A 6 -3.97 50.08 -39.88
C THR A 6 -4.69 50.35 -38.54
N LEU A 7 -5.31 49.26 -38.01
CA LEU A 7 -5.43 48.76 -36.60
C LEU A 7 -6.20 49.62 -35.56
N SER A 8 -7.11 49.15 -34.68
CA SER A 8 -7.15 47.89 -33.88
C SER A 8 -8.47 47.71 -33.07
N ALA A 9 -8.75 46.48 -32.60
CA ALA A 9 -9.57 46.03 -31.43
C ALA A 9 -11.10 46.38 -31.27
N PRO A 10 -11.96 45.40 -30.86
CA PRO A 10 -13.38 45.59 -30.53
C PRO A 10 -13.77 45.29 -29.06
N ARG A 11 -15.04 45.55 -28.69
CA ARG A 11 -15.82 44.86 -27.63
C ARG A 11 -17.32 45.10 -27.85
N THR A 12 -18.17 44.14 -27.51
CA THR A 12 -19.64 44.21 -27.64
C THR A 12 -20.36 43.65 -26.41
N SER A 13 -21.57 44.16 -26.17
CA SER A 13 -22.53 43.83 -25.12
C SER A 13 -23.18 42.43 -25.34
N ASP A 14 -24.07 41.87 -24.52
CA ASP A 14 -25.21 42.50 -23.83
C ASP A 14 -25.74 41.76 -22.56
N LEU A 15 -26.76 42.36 -21.92
CA LEU A 15 -27.35 41.92 -20.65
C LEU A 15 -28.36 40.76 -20.80
N CYS A 16 -28.57 40.02 -19.70
CA CYS A 16 -29.65 39.03 -19.55
C CYS A 16 -30.65 39.46 -18.46
N PHE A 17 -31.93 39.11 -18.61
CA PHE A 17 -33.00 39.34 -17.62
C PHE A 17 -33.84 38.05 -17.47
N ALA A 18 -34.23 37.71 -16.24
CA ALA A 18 -34.62 36.34 -15.90
C ALA A 18 -36.13 36.02 -16.06
N VAL A 19 -36.42 34.74 -16.33
CA VAL A 19 -37.73 34.08 -16.12
C VAL A 19 -37.48 32.68 -15.54
N LEU A 20 -38.34 32.23 -14.61
CA LEU A 20 -38.23 30.91 -13.95
C LEU A 20 -38.81 29.78 -14.82
N ALA A 21 -38.18 28.61 -14.75
CA ALA A 21 -38.86 27.31 -14.74
C ALA A 21 -38.03 26.32 -13.92
N ALA A 22 -38.66 25.56 -13.01
CA ALA A 22 -37.98 24.51 -12.25
C ALA A 22 -38.13 23.17 -12.98
N GLY A 23 -37.04 22.41 -13.10
CA GLY A 23 -36.99 21.13 -13.80
C GLY A 23 -36.24 20.08 -12.98
N LEU A 24 -37.00 19.17 -12.39
CA LEU A 24 -36.62 17.99 -11.61
C LEU A 24 -35.28 17.34 -12.03
N THR A 25 -34.20 17.61 -11.31
CA THR A 25 -32.96 16.81 -11.40
C THR A 25 -33.11 15.53 -10.58
N LEU A 26 -33.07 14.37 -11.23
CA LEU A 26 -32.78 13.13 -10.52
C LEU A 26 -31.37 13.23 -9.94
N PHE A 27 -31.15 12.67 -8.75
CA PHE A 27 -29.82 12.25 -8.33
C PHE A 27 -29.43 11.02 -9.15
N GLY A 28 -28.97 11.25 -10.38
CA GLY A 28 -28.05 10.31 -10.99
C GLY A 28 -26.78 10.32 -10.15
N ALA A 29 -26.33 9.15 -9.69
CA ALA A 29 -24.98 9.04 -9.15
C ALA A 29 -24.03 9.50 -10.26
N SER A 30 -23.22 10.51 -9.97
CA SER A 30 -22.07 10.80 -10.82
C SER A 30 -21.16 9.59 -10.76
N ALA A 31 -20.95 8.92 -11.88
CA ALA A 31 -19.79 8.05 -12.04
C ALA A 31 -18.53 8.81 -11.61
N PRO A 32 -17.51 8.14 -11.04
CA PRO A 32 -16.25 8.79 -10.72
C PRO A 32 -15.78 9.56 -11.95
N ALA A 33 -15.44 10.85 -11.76
CA ALA A 33 -14.92 11.64 -12.87
C ALA A 33 -13.58 11.01 -13.26
N ALA A 34 -13.45 10.61 -14.53
CA ALA A 34 -12.25 9.98 -15.07
C ALA A 34 -11.00 10.76 -14.62
N ALA A 35 -9.99 10.02 -14.15
CA ALA A 35 -8.85 10.62 -13.46
C ALA A 35 -8.14 11.61 -14.38
N ALA A 36 -8.20 12.90 -14.04
CA ALA A 36 -7.66 13.94 -14.90
C ALA A 36 -6.17 13.73 -15.16
N CYS A 37 -5.76 13.74 -16.43
CA CYS A 37 -4.38 13.75 -16.92
C CYS A 37 -3.38 14.30 -15.89
N VAL A 38 -2.48 13.43 -15.44
CA VAL A 38 -1.39 13.78 -14.53
C VAL A 38 -0.11 13.88 -15.33
N ASP A 39 0.47 15.08 -15.45
CA ASP A 39 1.82 15.27 -16.02
C ASP A 39 2.85 14.39 -15.29
N GLU A 40 3.99 14.11 -15.93
CA GLU A 40 5.13 13.44 -15.27
C GLU A 40 5.73 14.29 -14.14
N ALA A 41 5.10 14.20 -12.96
CA ALA A 41 5.52 14.79 -11.71
C ALA A 41 6.65 13.98 -11.05
N THR A 42 7.25 14.53 -9.99
CA THR A 42 8.40 13.92 -9.27
C THR A 42 8.13 12.57 -8.59
N CYS A 43 6.90 12.04 -8.64
CA CYS A 43 6.54 10.69 -8.22
C CYS A 43 5.59 9.96 -9.21
N ALA A 44 5.47 10.45 -10.45
CA ALA A 44 4.83 9.68 -11.51
C ALA A 44 5.75 8.56 -11.98
N VAL A 45 5.17 7.43 -12.43
CA VAL A 45 5.90 6.47 -13.27
C VAL A 45 6.39 7.22 -14.52
N LYS A 46 7.62 6.96 -14.98
CA LYS A 46 8.06 7.42 -16.32
C LYS A 46 7.13 6.78 -17.34
N LYS A 47 6.18 7.54 -17.86
CA LYS A 47 5.08 7.01 -18.68
C LYS A 47 5.63 6.11 -19.80
N PRO A 48 5.29 4.81 -19.81
CA PRO A 48 5.78 3.86 -20.79
C PRO A 48 5.38 4.25 -22.21
N LEU A 49 6.17 3.81 -23.20
CA LEU A 49 5.97 4.15 -24.61
C LEU A 49 5.12 3.06 -25.30
N LEU A 50 3.91 3.39 -25.74
CA LEU A 50 3.03 2.47 -26.49
C LEU A 50 2.81 2.96 -27.92
N LEU A 51 3.38 2.26 -28.91
CA LEU A 51 3.23 2.58 -30.32
C LEU A 51 2.22 1.65 -31.00
N PHE A 52 1.07 2.19 -31.40
CA PHE A 52 0.16 1.50 -32.31
C PHE A 52 0.75 1.49 -33.72
N VAL A 53 0.89 0.29 -34.29
CA VAL A 53 1.29 0.06 -35.69
C VAL A 53 0.09 -0.55 -36.39
N LEU A 54 -0.66 0.30 -37.10
CA LEU A 54 -1.98 -0.03 -37.63
C LEU A 54 -1.93 -0.18 -39.16
N ASP A 55 -2.39 -1.34 -39.64
CA ASP A 55 -2.47 -1.63 -41.07
C ASP A 55 -3.49 -0.71 -41.76
N TYR A 56 -3.11 -0.21 -42.93
CA TYR A 56 -3.86 0.70 -43.80
C TYR A 56 -3.88 0.16 -45.25
N SER A 57 -3.74 -1.16 -45.39
CA SER A 57 -4.01 -1.91 -46.61
C SER A 57 -5.45 -1.75 -47.10
N THR A 58 -5.71 -2.05 -48.37
CA THR A 58 -7.07 -2.08 -48.92
C THR A 58 -7.86 -3.32 -48.51
N SER A 59 -7.21 -4.40 -48.04
CA SER A 59 -7.89 -5.54 -47.40
C SER A 59 -8.65 -5.12 -46.15
N MET A 60 -8.19 -4.08 -45.44
CA MET A 60 -8.91 -3.51 -44.30
C MET A 60 -10.29 -2.92 -44.70
N ASN A 61 -10.54 -2.64 -45.98
CA ASN A 61 -11.88 -2.25 -46.46
C ASN A 61 -12.85 -3.43 -46.66
N GLU A 62 -12.41 -4.68 -46.50
CA GLU A 62 -13.30 -5.83 -46.64
C GLU A 62 -14.34 -5.88 -45.52
N SER A 63 -15.52 -6.40 -45.85
CA SER A 63 -16.63 -6.55 -44.91
C SER A 63 -16.27 -7.47 -43.74
N PHE A 64 -16.57 -7.00 -42.54
CA PHE A 64 -16.31 -7.67 -41.28
C PHE A 64 -17.64 -7.87 -40.52
N VAL A 65 -17.59 -8.09 -39.20
CA VAL A 65 -18.80 -8.28 -38.39
C VAL A 65 -19.64 -7.00 -38.28
N ASP A 66 -20.90 -7.17 -37.90
CA ASP A 66 -21.84 -6.08 -37.56
C ASP A 66 -22.01 -4.99 -38.65
N ASN A 67 -21.79 -5.37 -39.92
CA ASN A 67 -21.86 -4.51 -41.10
C ASN A 67 -20.84 -3.34 -41.06
N GLN A 68 -19.68 -3.55 -40.44
CA GLN A 68 -18.51 -2.69 -40.51
C GLN A 68 -17.45 -3.28 -41.44
N THR A 69 -16.50 -2.47 -41.88
CA THR A 69 -15.22 -2.92 -42.45
C THR A 69 -14.22 -3.33 -41.35
N ARG A 70 -13.13 -4.02 -41.71
CA ARG A 70 -12.04 -4.27 -40.76
C ARG A 70 -11.36 -2.97 -40.31
N TRP A 71 -11.29 -1.97 -41.18
CA TRP A 71 -10.81 -0.61 -40.87
C TRP A 71 -11.66 0.08 -39.80
N GLU A 72 -12.97 0.15 -40.01
CA GLU A 72 -13.90 0.73 -39.03
C GLU A 72 -13.82 -0.01 -37.68
N ALA A 73 -13.80 -1.35 -37.71
CA ALA A 73 -13.68 -2.14 -36.49
C ALA A 73 -12.32 -1.92 -35.78
N ALA A 74 -11.21 -1.80 -36.52
CA ALA A 74 -9.89 -1.50 -35.98
C ALA A 74 -9.85 -0.13 -35.29
N VAL A 75 -10.39 0.90 -35.96
CA VAL A 75 -10.53 2.26 -35.41
C VAL A 75 -11.39 2.25 -34.15
N VAL A 76 -12.58 1.65 -34.20
CA VAL A 76 -13.51 1.55 -33.05
C VAL A 76 -12.85 0.80 -31.89
N GLY A 77 -12.21 -0.35 -32.13
CA GLY A 77 -11.55 -1.13 -31.08
C GLY A 77 -10.41 -0.38 -30.37
N VAL A 78 -9.65 0.46 -31.08
CA VAL A 78 -8.62 1.31 -30.46
C VAL A 78 -9.25 2.49 -29.71
N LEU A 79 -10.31 3.11 -30.25
CA LEU A 79 -11.05 4.16 -29.53
C LEU A 79 -11.69 3.64 -28.23
N ASP A 80 -12.32 2.47 -28.28
CA ASP A 80 -12.90 1.78 -27.12
C ASP A 80 -11.82 1.45 -26.08
N ALA A 81 -10.64 0.97 -26.50
CA ALA A 81 -9.52 0.68 -25.59
C ALA A 81 -9.01 1.95 -24.87
N LEU A 82 -9.06 3.11 -25.52
CA LEU A 82 -8.71 4.42 -24.92
C LEU A 82 -9.79 4.95 -23.96
N GLU A 83 -10.93 4.27 -23.81
CA GLU A 83 -12.06 4.71 -22.97
C GLU A 83 -12.52 3.65 -21.94
N ALA A 84 -12.17 2.38 -22.14
CA ALA A 84 -12.62 1.27 -21.28
C ALA A 84 -11.89 1.17 -19.91
N ASP A 85 -10.72 1.80 -19.77
CA ASP A 85 -9.72 1.46 -18.74
C ASP A 85 -9.47 2.63 -17.75
N GLU A 86 -10.54 3.36 -17.39
CA GLU A 86 -10.59 4.56 -16.52
C GLU A 86 -9.63 5.72 -16.86
N GLY A 87 -8.98 5.67 -18.03
CA GLY A 87 -7.97 6.63 -18.49
C GLY A 87 -6.53 6.06 -18.54
N LEU A 88 -6.30 4.80 -18.12
CA LEU A 88 -4.95 4.21 -18.02
C LEU A 88 -4.13 4.39 -19.31
N LEU A 89 -4.69 4.02 -20.47
CA LEU A 89 -4.02 4.29 -21.75
C LEU A 89 -3.86 5.78 -22.02
N ALA A 90 -4.96 6.54 -22.03
CA ALA A 90 -5.00 7.92 -22.53
C ALA A 90 -4.17 8.91 -21.69
N ASP A 91 -4.08 8.68 -20.38
CA ASP A 91 -3.51 9.60 -19.39
C ASP A 91 -2.19 9.10 -18.78
N GLN A 92 -1.96 7.79 -18.63
CA GLN A 92 -0.78 7.23 -17.93
C GLN A 92 0.32 6.69 -18.86
N LEU A 93 0.07 6.58 -20.17
CA LEU A 93 1.10 6.21 -21.15
C LEU A 93 1.52 7.40 -22.03
N GLN A 94 2.68 7.29 -22.68
CA GLN A 94 2.99 8.05 -23.89
C GLN A 94 2.54 7.20 -25.08
N ILE A 95 1.63 7.70 -25.91
CA ILE A 95 1.11 6.92 -27.05
C ILE A 95 1.63 7.48 -28.38
N ALA A 96 1.75 6.63 -29.40
CA ALA A 96 2.02 7.02 -30.77
C ALA A 96 1.22 6.16 -31.77
N LEU A 97 1.05 6.66 -33.00
CA LEU A 97 0.37 5.97 -34.10
C LEU A 97 1.19 6.03 -35.38
N LEU A 98 1.57 4.86 -35.87
CA LEU A 98 2.14 4.62 -37.18
C LEU A 98 1.14 3.84 -38.04
N ARG A 99 0.57 4.46 -39.08
CA ARG A 99 -0.15 3.74 -40.13
C ARG A 99 0.82 3.25 -41.20
N PHE A 100 0.56 2.09 -41.79
CA PHE A 100 1.40 1.51 -42.83
C PHE A 100 0.61 0.85 -43.96
N GLY A 101 1.25 0.78 -45.14
CA GLY A 101 0.83 0.06 -46.33
C GLY A 101 2.09 -0.48 -47.02
N HIS A 102 2.21 -0.28 -48.33
CA HIS A 102 3.39 -0.65 -49.13
C HIS A 102 4.08 0.59 -49.70
N ASP A 103 5.37 0.48 -49.99
CA ASP A 103 6.14 1.50 -50.70
C ASP A 103 6.02 1.28 -52.22
N PRO A 104 5.39 2.20 -52.98
CA PRO A 104 5.10 1.97 -54.39
C PRO A 104 6.33 2.07 -55.32
N ASP A 105 7.48 2.57 -54.86
CA ASP A 105 8.75 2.52 -55.59
C ASP A 105 9.95 2.53 -54.60
N PRO A 106 10.32 1.36 -54.01
CA PRO A 106 11.29 1.27 -52.92
C PRO A 106 12.74 1.68 -53.25
N ASP A 107 13.05 1.95 -54.53
CA ASP A 107 14.34 2.52 -54.96
C ASP A 107 14.33 4.08 -54.92
N VAL A 108 13.18 4.72 -54.64
CA VAL A 108 12.97 6.17 -54.74
C VAL A 108 12.33 6.73 -53.45
N PRO A 109 13.11 7.32 -52.52
CA PRO A 109 12.56 7.90 -51.30
C PRO A 109 11.64 9.12 -51.54
N GLY A 110 10.58 9.22 -50.76
CA GLY A 110 9.55 10.26 -50.84
C GLY A 110 8.36 9.92 -51.75
N THR A 111 8.03 8.63 -51.96
CA THR A 111 6.94 8.20 -52.86
C THR A 111 5.57 8.24 -52.17
N PRO A 112 4.59 9.01 -52.69
CA PRO A 112 3.21 8.92 -52.23
C PRO A 112 2.45 7.80 -52.96
N ILE A 113 1.53 7.14 -52.27
CA ILE A 113 0.63 6.15 -52.89
C ILE A 113 -0.31 6.85 -53.88
N ALA A 114 -0.36 6.33 -55.12
CA ALA A 114 -1.05 6.99 -56.23
C ALA A 114 -2.59 6.97 -56.08
N GLY A 115 -3.16 8.11 -55.68
CA GLY A 115 -4.61 8.26 -55.47
C GLY A 115 -5.04 8.20 -54.01
N ASP A 116 -4.13 7.86 -53.09
CA ASP A 116 -4.39 7.99 -51.66
C ASP A 116 -4.40 9.46 -51.22
N ALA A 117 -5.32 9.80 -50.32
CA ALA A 117 -5.39 11.12 -49.68
C ALA A 117 -4.88 11.10 -48.22
N SER A 118 -4.68 9.92 -47.64
CA SER A 118 -4.25 9.75 -46.25
C SER A 118 -2.78 10.13 -46.01
N GLY A 119 -2.01 10.33 -47.08
CA GLY A 119 -0.66 10.88 -47.03
C GLY A 119 0.40 9.91 -46.51
N LEU A 120 0.23 8.60 -46.76
CA LEU A 120 1.34 7.65 -46.65
C LEU A 120 2.46 8.03 -47.64
N VAL A 121 3.70 7.97 -47.18
CA VAL A 121 4.92 8.21 -47.96
C VAL A 121 5.91 7.09 -47.65
N ASP A 122 6.53 6.50 -48.67
CA ASP A 122 7.39 5.30 -48.53
C ASP A 122 6.64 4.16 -47.79
N GLY A 123 5.33 4.06 -48.09
CA GLY A 123 4.37 3.14 -47.47
C GLY A 123 3.97 3.43 -46.02
N GLN A 124 4.35 4.58 -45.43
CA GLN A 124 4.28 4.79 -43.98
C GLN A 124 3.79 6.19 -43.60
N ARG A 125 3.15 6.33 -42.44
CA ARG A 125 2.84 7.64 -41.84
C ARG A 125 2.76 7.58 -40.32
N LEU A 126 3.60 8.36 -39.64
CA LEU A 126 3.47 8.63 -38.21
C LEU A 126 2.44 9.77 -38.05
N ASP A 127 1.23 9.43 -37.61
CA ASP A 127 0.13 10.38 -37.41
C ASP A 127 0.18 11.05 -36.03
N VAL A 128 0.65 10.31 -35.02
CA VAL A 128 0.88 10.81 -33.64
C VAL A 128 2.23 10.31 -33.16
N GLY A 129 3.04 11.21 -32.61
CA GLY A 129 4.32 10.86 -31.97
C GLY A 129 4.28 11.05 -30.46
N PHE A 130 5.27 10.47 -29.77
CA PHE A 130 5.51 10.69 -28.35
C PHE A 130 6.01 12.11 -28.01
N TYR A 131 6.55 12.84 -28.99
CA TYR A 131 7.10 14.20 -28.88
C TYR A 131 7.03 14.91 -30.24
N ASP A 132 7.17 16.24 -30.27
CA ASP A 132 7.38 17.01 -31.50
C ASP A 132 8.90 17.23 -31.73
N PRO A 133 9.50 16.66 -32.79
CA PRO A 133 10.93 16.86 -33.11
C PRO A 133 11.27 18.27 -33.61
N LEU A 134 10.28 19.17 -33.75
CA LEU A 134 10.47 20.59 -34.03
C LEU A 134 10.30 21.48 -32.79
N ALA A 135 9.89 20.92 -31.64
CA ALA A 135 9.76 21.68 -30.40
C ALA A 135 11.16 22.06 -29.84
N PRO A 136 11.33 23.25 -29.20
CA PRO A 136 12.63 23.72 -28.75
C PRO A 136 13.30 22.87 -27.66
N ASP A 137 12.51 22.10 -26.93
CA ASP A 137 12.88 21.19 -25.85
C ASP A 137 12.62 19.71 -26.19
N MET A 138 11.95 19.43 -27.32
CA MET A 138 11.52 18.10 -27.79
C MET A 138 10.78 17.28 -26.72
N ALA A 139 10.09 17.93 -25.78
CA ALA A 139 9.45 17.26 -24.65
C ALA A 139 8.35 16.25 -25.04
N TYR A 140 8.22 15.19 -24.23
CA TYR A 140 7.16 14.20 -24.36
C TYR A 140 5.76 14.83 -24.26
N LEU A 141 4.88 14.47 -25.20
CA LEU A 141 3.49 14.92 -25.31
C LEU A 141 2.61 14.20 -24.28
N GLN A 142 2.64 14.68 -23.03
CA GLN A 142 1.83 14.21 -21.92
C GLN A 142 0.35 14.05 -22.30
N CYS A 143 -0.23 12.89 -21.97
CA CYS A 143 -1.65 12.57 -22.13
C CYS A 143 -2.17 12.76 -23.57
N ASN A 144 -1.38 12.34 -24.57
CA ASN A 144 -1.72 12.49 -25.98
C ASN A 144 -2.81 11.51 -26.51
N GLY A 145 -3.55 10.83 -25.63
CA GLY A 145 -4.69 9.97 -26.00
C GLY A 145 -5.73 10.69 -26.86
N ASP A 146 -6.07 11.94 -26.56
CA ASP A 146 -7.00 12.74 -27.39
C ASP A 146 -6.43 13.08 -28.78
N ALA A 147 -5.10 13.18 -28.91
CA ALA A 147 -4.45 13.35 -30.21
C ALA A 147 -4.55 12.04 -31.03
N LEU A 148 -4.42 10.87 -30.38
CA LEU A 148 -4.67 9.58 -31.01
C LEU A 148 -6.13 9.44 -31.47
N LYS A 149 -7.10 9.74 -30.60
CA LYS A 149 -8.54 9.74 -30.97
C LYS A 149 -8.80 10.65 -32.16
N THR A 150 -8.26 11.87 -32.13
CA THR A 150 -8.40 12.84 -33.23
C THR A 150 -7.78 12.34 -34.53
N ALA A 151 -6.60 11.72 -34.48
CA ALA A 151 -5.91 11.19 -35.67
C ALA A 151 -6.66 10.01 -36.30
N LEU A 152 -7.18 9.08 -35.49
CA LEU A 152 -7.97 7.94 -35.97
C LEU A 152 -9.30 8.40 -36.59
N ILE A 153 -10.00 9.33 -35.96
CA ILE A 153 -11.28 9.89 -36.46
C ILE A 153 -11.07 10.74 -37.73
N ALA A 154 -9.89 11.34 -37.90
CA ALA A 154 -9.52 12.10 -39.10
C ALA A 154 -8.91 11.25 -40.23
N ALA A 155 -8.67 9.95 -40.01
CA ALA A 155 -8.17 9.05 -41.03
C ALA A 155 -9.34 8.49 -41.85
N ASP A 156 -9.44 8.95 -43.10
CA ASP A 156 -10.32 8.37 -44.12
C ASP A 156 -10.02 6.88 -44.35
N TRP A 157 -10.85 6.20 -45.15
CA TRP A 157 -10.70 4.78 -45.46
C TRP A 157 -9.49 4.55 -46.39
N PRO A 158 -8.76 3.42 -46.27
CA PRO A 158 -7.71 3.02 -47.20
C PRO A 158 -8.08 3.22 -48.69
N LEU A 159 -7.31 4.03 -49.40
CA LEU A 159 -7.54 4.43 -50.79
C LEU A 159 -8.97 4.96 -51.09
N GLY A 160 -9.68 5.48 -50.10
CA GLY A 160 -11.08 5.91 -50.22
C GLY A 160 -12.08 4.76 -50.35
N GLY A 161 -11.80 3.61 -49.72
CA GLY A 161 -12.69 2.44 -49.70
C GLY A 161 -12.62 1.56 -50.96
N GLN A 162 -11.49 1.55 -51.67
CA GLN A 162 -11.26 0.60 -52.77
C GLN A 162 -10.85 -0.79 -52.22
N PRO A 163 -11.24 -1.91 -52.85
CA PRO A 163 -10.87 -3.25 -52.39
C PRO A 163 -9.39 -3.57 -52.64
N ASP A 164 -8.81 -3.03 -53.71
CA ASP A 164 -7.44 -3.30 -54.15
C ASP A 164 -6.63 -1.99 -54.26
N GLY A 165 -5.34 -2.03 -53.95
CA GLY A 165 -4.39 -0.95 -54.24
C GLY A 165 -3.45 -0.51 -53.11
N ILE A 166 -3.60 -1.03 -51.89
CA ILE A 166 -2.60 -0.87 -50.82
C ILE A 166 -2.37 -2.23 -50.13
N GLU A 167 -1.12 -2.70 -50.15
CA GLU A 167 -0.69 -3.98 -49.59
C GLU A 167 0.03 -3.81 -48.23
N SER A 168 0.13 -4.87 -47.42
CA SER A 168 0.66 -4.80 -46.04
C SER A 168 2.18 -5.04 -45.93
N TRP A 169 3.03 -4.02 -46.07
CA TRP A 169 4.49 -4.15 -45.85
C TRP A 169 4.87 -4.08 -44.35
N THR A 170 4.37 -5.05 -43.57
CA THR A 170 4.50 -5.12 -42.11
C THR A 170 5.95 -5.09 -41.61
N GLY A 171 6.89 -5.69 -42.36
CA GLY A 171 8.32 -5.67 -42.03
C GLY A 171 8.92 -4.26 -42.08
N GLY A 172 8.49 -3.43 -43.04
CA GLY A 172 8.86 -2.01 -43.10
C GLY A 172 8.29 -1.20 -41.95
N ALA A 173 7.02 -1.45 -41.60
CA ALA A 173 6.36 -0.79 -40.48
C ALA A 173 7.06 -1.04 -39.14
N LEU A 174 7.43 -2.29 -38.84
CA LEU A 174 8.20 -2.61 -37.63
C LEU A 174 9.64 -2.04 -37.68
N ALA A 175 10.26 -1.98 -38.86
CA ALA A 175 11.59 -1.37 -39.00
C ALA A 175 11.54 0.15 -38.75
N ARG A 176 10.46 0.82 -39.20
CA ARG A 176 10.16 2.21 -38.91
C ARG A 176 9.88 2.45 -37.44
N ALA A 177 9.14 1.56 -36.78
CA ALA A 177 8.91 1.58 -35.34
C ALA A 177 10.24 1.47 -34.56
N LYS A 178 11.13 0.52 -34.93
CA LYS A 178 12.48 0.37 -34.34
C LYS A 178 13.29 1.66 -34.49
N ALA A 179 13.32 2.24 -35.70
CA ALA A 179 14.02 3.49 -35.97
C ALA A 179 13.44 4.70 -35.23
N TYR A 180 12.11 4.78 -35.07
CA TYR A 180 11.45 5.87 -34.35
C TYR A 180 11.71 5.79 -32.84
N LEU A 181 11.66 4.60 -32.24
CA LEU A 181 12.03 4.39 -30.83
C LEU A 181 13.51 4.70 -30.58
N GLN A 182 14.41 4.33 -31.50
CA GLN A 182 15.83 4.71 -31.44
C GLN A 182 16.04 6.23 -31.53
N GLN A 183 15.31 6.93 -32.41
CA GLN A 183 15.37 8.39 -32.50
C GLN A 183 14.81 9.05 -31.23
N THR A 184 13.70 8.53 -30.70
CA THR A 184 13.11 8.99 -29.42
C THR A 184 14.14 8.95 -28.30
N ALA A 185 14.85 7.83 -28.12
CA ALA A 185 15.90 7.70 -27.11
C ALA A 185 17.13 8.59 -27.39
N ALA A 186 17.44 8.89 -28.66
CA ALA A 186 18.55 9.76 -29.03
C ALA A 186 18.28 11.25 -28.73
N ASP A 187 17.03 11.70 -28.92
CA ASP A 187 16.60 13.08 -28.69
C ASP A 187 16.28 13.36 -27.20
N HIS A 188 16.14 12.32 -26.37
CA HIS A 188 15.93 12.40 -24.92
C HIS A 188 17.17 11.95 -24.09
N PRO A 189 18.39 12.49 -24.29
CA PRO A 189 19.62 12.02 -23.64
C PRO A 189 19.71 12.32 -22.13
N LEU A 190 18.68 12.95 -21.54
CA LEU A 190 18.53 13.15 -20.10
C LEU A 190 17.63 12.09 -19.45
N ASP A 191 16.98 11.23 -20.24
CA ASP A 191 16.18 10.12 -19.72
C ASP A 191 17.10 8.91 -19.45
N LEU A 192 17.83 8.99 -18.33
CA LEU A 192 19.00 8.13 -18.05
C LEU A 192 18.70 6.65 -17.81
N ASP A 193 17.43 6.31 -17.61
CA ASP A 193 16.93 4.94 -17.45
C ASP A 193 15.85 4.73 -18.53
N PRO A 194 15.96 3.73 -19.40
CA PRO A 194 15.04 3.55 -20.51
C PRO A 194 13.61 3.27 -20.01
N ARG A 195 12.64 3.91 -20.66
CA ARG A 195 11.22 3.63 -20.47
C ARG A 195 10.89 2.22 -20.95
N ASP A 196 10.04 1.52 -20.22
CA ASP A 196 9.38 0.33 -20.75
C ASP A 196 8.60 0.71 -22.02
N ALA A 197 8.71 -0.11 -23.06
CA ALA A 197 8.19 0.21 -24.39
C ALA A 197 7.57 -1.01 -25.07
N ALA A 198 6.45 -0.79 -25.75
CA ALA A 198 5.75 -1.81 -26.52
C ALA A 198 5.19 -1.28 -27.83
N ILE A 199 5.02 -2.21 -28.77
CA ILE A 199 4.33 -2.03 -30.04
C ILE A 199 3.06 -2.86 -30.02
N VAL A 200 1.97 -2.29 -30.52
CA VAL A 200 0.71 -2.99 -30.79
C VAL A 200 0.52 -3.04 -32.31
N LEU A 201 0.90 -4.16 -32.92
CA LEU A 201 0.68 -4.41 -34.34
C LEU A 201 -0.76 -4.89 -34.57
N ILE A 202 -1.55 -4.13 -35.34
CA ILE A 202 -2.91 -4.48 -35.75
C ILE A 202 -2.93 -4.67 -37.26
N THR A 203 -3.29 -5.85 -37.74
CA THR A 203 -3.28 -6.21 -39.18
C THR A 203 -4.29 -7.30 -39.50
N ASP A 204 -4.77 -7.37 -40.74
CA ASP A 204 -5.74 -8.35 -41.23
C ASP A 204 -5.17 -9.39 -42.22
N GLY A 205 -3.90 -9.26 -42.62
CA GLY A 205 -3.35 -10.02 -43.74
C GLY A 205 -1.86 -10.37 -43.59
N PRO A 206 -1.40 -11.48 -44.22
CA PRO A 206 0.02 -11.82 -44.27
C PRO A 206 0.83 -10.75 -45.00
N TRP A 207 2.02 -10.45 -44.48
CA TRP A 207 2.89 -9.39 -45.00
C TRP A 207 3.31 -9.59 -46.46
N THR A 208 3.67 -8.48 -47.11
CA THR A 208 4.21 -8.45 -48.48
C THR A 208 5.66 -7.97 -48.54
N ASP A 209 6.27 -8.10 -49.73
CA ASP A 209 7.51 -7.38 -50.08
C ASP A 209 7.31 -5.85 -50.03
N PRO A 210 8.38 -5.03 -50.02
CA PRO A 210 8.26 -3.57 -49.90
C PRO A 210 7.33 -2.93 -50.94
N SER A 211 7.31 -3.49 -52.16
CA SER A 211 6.48 -3.07 -53.29
C SER A 211 5.06 -3.64 -53.30
N GLY A 212 4.67 -4.42 -52.29
CA GLY A 212 3.38 -5.10 -52.23
C GLY A 212 3.21 -6.29 -53.19
N THR A 213 4.21 -6.60 -54.03
CA THR A 213 3.96 -7.46 -55.21
C THR A 213 3.97 -8.97 -54.94
N THR A 214 4.55 -9.41 -53.82
CA THR A 214 4.61 -10.81 -53.40
C THR A 214 4.36 -10.94 -51.91
N GLN A 215 3.53 -11.91 -51.53
CA GLN A 215 3.11 -12.17 -50.15
C GLN A 215 3.98 -13.25 -49.49
N LEU A 216 4.22 -13.11 -48.18
CA LEU A 216 5.13 -13.95 -47.38
C LEU A 216 6.55 -14.06 -47.96
N ALA A 217 6.98 -13.06 -48.73
CA ALA A 217 8.21 -13.09 -49.51
C ALA A 217 8.87 -11.69 -49.58
N PRO A 218 10.20 -11.63 -49.82
CA PRO A 218 11.16 -12.70 -49.59
C PRO A 218 11.26 -13.04 -48.08
N PRO A 219 11.77 -14.22 -47.68
CA PRO A 219 11.93 -14.55 -46.24
C PRO A 219 12.87 -13.61 -45.46
N THR A 220 13.61 -12.73 -46.13
CA THR A 220 14.42 -11.67 -45.51
C THR A 220 13.62 -10.40 -45.19
N ALA A 221 12.34 -10.33 -45.59
CA ALA A 221 11.39 -9.28 -45.26
C ALA A 221 10.37 -9.71 -44.18
N ASP A 222 10.58 -10.90 -43.58
CA ASP A 222 9.73 -11.44 -42.52
C ASP A 222 9.71 -10.51 -41.28
N PRO A 223 8.55 -9.95 -40.89
CA PRO A 223 8.42 -9.04 -39.74
C PRO A 223 8.79 -9.69 -38.41
N ALA A 224 8.74 -11.02 -38.27
CA ALA A 224 9.18 -11.69 -37.06
C ALA A 224 10.70 -11.51 -36.81
N LEU A 225 11.50 -11.32 -37.87
CA LEU A 225 12.91 -10.94 -37.72
C LEU A 225 13.05 -9.57 -37.05
N VAL A 226 12.20 -8.61 -37.43
CA VAL A 226 12.24 -7.24 -36.88
C VAL A 226 11.65 -7.20 -35.45
N ALA A 227 10.63 -8.00 -35.16
CA ALA A 227 10.08 -8.17 -33.82
C ALA A 227 11.11 -8.82 -32.86
N ALA A 228 11.87 -9.83 -33.32
CA ALA A 228 13.00 -10.38 -32.58
C ALA A 228 14.08 -9.32 -32.33
N ASP A 229 14.43 -8.52 -33.33
CA ASP A 229 15.37 -7.41 -33.23
C ASP A 229 14.93 -6.35 -32.20
N LEU A 230 13.64 -6.01 -32.16
CA LEU A 230 13.02 -5.09 -31.19
C LEU A 230 13.11 -5.64 -29.76
N PHE A 231 12.77 -6.91 -29.56
CA PHE A 231 12.78 -7.54 -28.25
C PHE A 231 14.20 -7.80 -27.72
N ASN A 232 15.11 -8.33 -28.55
CA ASN A 232 16.44 -8.75 -28.11
C ASN A 232 17.45 -7.58 -28.01
N ASP A 233 17.42 -6.59 -28.90
CA ASP A 233 18.36 -5.45 -28.85
C ASP A 233 17.88 -4.33 -27.92
N MET A 234 16.57 -4.15 -27.80
CA MET A 234 15.96 -2.94 -27.21
C MET A 234 14.92 -3.24 -26.11
N SER A 235 14.63 -4.51 -25.81
CA SER A 235 13.60 -4.94 -24.85
C SER A 235 12.18 -4.43 -25.16
N VAL A 236 11.91 -4.07 -26.42
CA VAL A 236 10.58 -3.61 -26.87
C VAL A 236 9.71 -4.82 -27.16
N ARG A 237 8.59 -4.96 -26.44
CA ARG A 237 7.61 -6.03 -26.67
C ARG A 237 6.76 -5.71 -27.91
N THR A 238 6.48 -6.70 -28.75
CA THR A 238 5.64 -6.52 -29.97
C THR A 238 4.39 -7.40 -29.88
N TYR A 239 3.32 -6.84 -29.31
CA TYR A 239 2.01 -7.48 -29.25
C TYR A 239 1.38 -7.48 -30.65
N VAL A 240 0.77 -8.60 -31.04
CA VAL A 240 0.12 -8.75 -32.35
C VAL A 240 -1.37 -8.99 -32.14
N VAL A 241 -2.20 -8.23 -32.85
CA VAL A 241 -3.65 -8.35 -32.89
C VAL A 241 -4.06 -8.62 -34.34
N ALA A 242 -4.43 -9.86 -34.61
CA ALA A 242 -4.74 -10.33 -35.96
C ALA A 242 -6.26 -10.31 -36.19
N LEU A 243 -6.70 -9.60 -37.23
CA LEU A 243 -8.12 -9.38 -37.54
C LEU A 243 -8.66 -10.42 -38.52
N GLY A 244 -9.92 -10.82 -38.35
CA GLY A 244 -10.62 -11.68 -39.31
C GLY A 244 -9.90 -12.99 -39.61
N GLU A 245 -9.60 -13.26 -40.88
CA GLU A 245 -8.99 -14.53 -41.31
C GLU A 245 -7.50 -14.67 -40.94
N ALA A 246 -6.82 -13.59 -40.54
CA ALA A 246 -5.47 -13.66 -39.96
C ALA A 246 -5.47 -14.22 -38.52
N ALA A 247 -6.63 -14.28 -37.85
CA ALA A 247 -6.71 -14.62 -36.43
C ALA A 247 -6.42 -16.11 -36.17
N GLY A 248 -5.24 -16.40 -35.61
CA GLY A 248 -4.76 -17.77 -35.38
C GLY A 248 -3.94 -18.36 -36.52
N GLU A 249 -3.55 -17.54 -37.51
CA GLU A 249 -2.62 -17.96 -38.55
C GLU A 249 -1.18 -18.07 -38.01
N PRO A 250 -0.41 -19.12 -38.35
CA PRO A 250 0.93 -19.36 -37.78
C PRO A 250 1.95 -18.24 -38.03
N TRP A 251 1.74 -17.44 -39.07
CA TRP A 251 2.62 -16.32 -39.40
C TRP A 251 2.42 -15.13 -38.43
N ALA A 252 1.22 -14.92 -37.91
CA ALA A 252 0.94 -13.86 -36.93
C ALA A 252 1.48 -14.25 -35.55
N ASP A 253 1.28 -15.51 -35.15
CA ASP A 253 1.86 -16.10 -33.94
C ASP A 253 3.38 -16.01 -33.93
N ALA A 254 4.04 -16.23 -35.08
CA ALA A 254 5.49 -16.13 -35.21
C ALA A 254 6.02 -14.71 -34.88
N ILE A 255 5.30 -13.65 -35.27
CA ILE A 255 5.68 -12.26 -35.00
C ILE A 255 5.57 -11.97 -33.49
N GLY A 256 4.47 -12.36 -32.84
CA GLY A 256 4.26 -12.12 -31.40
C GLY A 256 5.22 -12.94 -30.52
N MET A 257 5.49 -14.19 -30.90
CA MET A 257 6.47 -15.03 -30.20
C MET A 257 7.90 -14.49 -30.35
N ALA A 258 8.26 -13.99 -31.54
CA ALA A 258 9.54 -13.31 -31.75
C ALA A 258 9.64 -11.98 -31.00
N GLY A 259 8.53 -11.25 -30.92
CA GLY A 259 8.36 -9.99 -30.18
C GLY A 259 8.21 -10.14 -28.66
N GLY A 260 8.32 -11.36 -28.11
CA GLY A 260 8.32 -11.61 -26.67
C GLY A 260 6.96 -11.59 -25.97
N THR A 261 5.83 -11.60 -26.71
CA THR A 261 4.47 -11.49 -26.13
C THR A 261 3.62 -12.76 -26.26
N GLY A 262 4.16 -13.82 -26.87
CA GLY A 262 3.40 -15.05 -27.16
C GLY A 262 2.58 -14.96 -28.46
N PRO A 263 1.62 -15.88 -28.68
CA PRO A 263 0.85 -15.94 -29.93
C PRO A 263 -0.02 -14.70 -30.17
N ALA A 264 -0.50 -14.52 -31.40
CA ALA A 264 -1.29 -13.37 -31.80
C ALA A 264 -2.68 -13.40 -31.16
N ARG A 265 -3.14 -12.23 -30.70
CA ARG A 265 -4.45 -12.05 -30.07
C ARG A 265 -5.53 -11.96 -31.14
N SER A 266 -6.62 -12.68 -30.91
CA SER A 266 -7.63 -13.00 -31.93
C SER A 266 -8.72 -11.93 -32.05
N GLY A 267 -8.64 -11.10 -33.09
CA GLY A 267 -9.63 -10.10 -33.47
C GLY A 267 -10.71 -10.64 -34.41
N LEU A 268 -11.38 -11.74 -34.06
CA LEU A 268 -12.40 -12.41 -34.90
C LEU A 268 -13.73 -11.64 -35.03
N TYR A 269 -14.00 -10.70 -34.14
CA TYR A 269 -15.21 -9.86 -34.10
C TYR A 269 -14.92 -8.59 -33.28
N ALA A 270 -15.74 -7.53 -33.40
CA ALA A 270 -15.50 -6.24 -32.75
C ALA A 270 -15.26 -6.35 -31.24
N LYS A 271 -16.11 -7.10 -30.51
CA LYS A 271 -15.88 -7.35 -29.07
C LYS A 271 -14.65 -8.25 -28.80
N GLY A 272 -14.29 -9.14 -29.73
CA GLY A 272 -13.04 -9.91 -29.68
C GLY A 272 -11.80 -9.00 -29.80
N LEU A 273 -11.84 -7.99 -30.67
CA LEU A 273 -10.80 -6.97 -30.80
C LEU A 273 -10.70 -6.08 -29.55
N GLN A 274 -11.81 -5.60 -29.00
CA GLN A 274 -11.80 -4.87 -27.71
C GLN A 274 -11.12 -5.72 -26.62
N ASN A 275 -11.48 -7.00 -26.50
CA ASN A 275 -10.90 -7.91 -25.51
C ASN A 275 -9.42 -8.22 -25.80
N ALA A 276 -9.03 -8.30 -27.07
CA ALA A 276 -7.63 -8.48 -27.48
C ALA A 276 -6.79 -7.27 -27.05
N LEU A 277 -7.26 -6.06 -27.32
CA LEU A 277 -6.58 -4.81 -26.97
C LEU A 277 -6.56 -4.59 -25.45
N ALA A 278 -7.68 -4.73 -24.74
CA ALA A 278 -7.72 -4.65 -23.27
C ALA A 278 -6.74 -5.66 -22.62
N GLY A 279 -6.65 -6.86 -23.19
CA GLY A 279 -5.66 -7.85 -22.75
C GLY A 279 -4.20 -7.50 -23.11
N VAL A 280 -3.94 -6.67 -24.13
CA VAL A 280 -2.61 -6.07 -24.35
C VAL A 280 -2.31 -5.02 -23.30
N VAL A 281 -3.29 -4.18 -22.92
CA VAL A 281 -3.10 -3.19 -21.84
C VAL A 281 -2.81 -3.89 -20.51
N HIS A 282 -3.56 -4.96 -20.19
CA HIS A 282 -3.36 -5.77 -18.99
C HIS A 282 -1.99 -6.45 -18.94
N ASP A 283 -1.57 -7.15 -20.00
CA ASP A 283 -0.22 -7.73 -20.08
C ASP A 283 0.87 -6.66 -19.92
N PHE A 284 0.67 -5.49 -20.55
CA PHE A 284 1.66 -4.42 -20.52
C PHE A 284 1.74 -3.76 -19.14
N SER A 285 0.61 -3.46 -18.51
CA SER A 285 0.56 -2.80 -17.20
C SER A 285 1.03 -3.70 -16.05
N ALA A 286 0.82 -5.02 -16.14
CA ALA A 286 1.36 -5.98 -15.17
C ALA A 286 2.90 -6.06 -15.17
N ASP A 287 3.54 -5.78 -16.30
CA ASP A 287 5.00 -5.72 -16.46
C ASP A 287 5.60 -4.34 -16.13
N VAL A 288 4.78 -3.26 -16.13
CA VAL A 288 5.25 -1.89 -15.88
C VAL A 288 5.68 -1.75 -14.42
N ARG A 289 6.91 -1.28 -14.20
CA ARG A 289 7.41 -1.00 -12.86
C ARG A 289 6.73 0.24 -12.28
N LEU A 290 5.67 0.02 -11.51
CA LEU A 290 5.18 0.98 -10.53
C LEU A 290 6.34 1.43 -9.61
N PRO A 291 6.28 2.64 -9.02
CA PRO A 291 7.38 3.13 -8.20
C PRO A 291 7.50 2.25 -6.95
N SER A 292 8.61 1.53 -6.81
CA SER A 292 8.87 0.84 -5.55
C SER A 292 9.03 1.89 -4.46
N CYS A 293 8.21 1.79 -3.40
CA CYS A 293 8.30 2.64 -2.23
C CYS A 293 9.77 2.72 -1.78
N SER A 294 10.32 3.93 -1.65
CA SER A 294 11.73 4.07 -1.31
C SER A 294 11.99 3.36 0.04
N PRO A 295 13.00 2.48 0.14
CA PRO A 295 13.37 1.83 1.40
C PRO A 295 13.81 2.82 2.49
N THR A 296 13.86 4.13 2.19
CA THR A 296 14.10 5.24 3.12
C THR A 296 12.87 5.73 3.90
N MET A 297 11.69 5.09 3.82
CA MET A 297 10.55 5.40 4.71
C MET A 297 10.99 5.46 6.18
N ALA A 298 10.59 6.49 6.92
CA ALA A 298 11.02 6.64 8.32
C ALA A 298 10.49 5.53 9.24
N ARG A 299 11.26 5.18 10.28
CA ARG A 299 10.87 4.24 11.34
C ARG A 299 10.84 4.96 12.69
N ALA A 300 9.75 4.84 13.42
CA ALA A 300 9.55 5.50 14.70
C ALA A 300 9.09 4.52 15.79
N MET A 301 9.98 4.23 16.76
CA MET A 301 9.66 3.39 17.93
C MET A 301 9.27 4.27 19.11
N PHE A 302 8.03 4.16 19.58
CA PHE A 302 7.61 4.75 20.84
C PHE A 302 8.04 3.85 21.99
N LEU A 303 8.82 4.40 22.93
CA LEU A 303 9.19 3.73 24.17
C LEU A 303 8.54 4.46 25.34
N LEU A 304 7.50 3.84 25.90
CA LEU A 304 6.67 4.44 26.93
C LEU A 304 7.05 3.95 28.32
N ASP A 305 7.15 4.89 29.25
CA ASP A 305 7.11 4.60 30.68
C ASP A 305 5.77 3.96 31.04
N ALA A 306 5.83 2.79 31.66
CA ALA A 306 4.69 2.04 32.18
C ALA A 306 4.84 1.79 33.69
N SER A 307 5.51 2.71 34.39
CA SER A 307 5.51 2.77 35.85
C SER A 307 4.13 3.15 36.42
N SER A 308 3.88 2.81 37.68
CA SER A 308 2.58 3.08 38.31
C SER A 308 2.26 4.56 38.45
N SER A 309 3.25 5.47 38.39
CA SER A 309 3.00 6.91 38.40
C SER A 309 2.20 7.39 37.19
N MET A 310 2.29 6.69 36.06
CA MET A 310 1.48 6.98 34.86
C MET A 310 -0.03 6.83 35.08
N LEU A 311 -0.46 5.99 36.03
CA LEU A 311 -1.87 5.83 36.42
C LEU A 311 -2.32 6.84 37.49
N ASN A 312 -1.41 7.64 38.05
CA ASN A 312 -1.68 8.56 39.14
C ASN A 312 -1.77 10.03 38.68
N ILE A 313 -2.58 10.81 39.40
CA ILE A 313 -2.74 12.25 39.27
C ILE A 313 -2.33 12.97 40.58
N ASN A 314 -2.46 14.30 40.59
CA ASN A 314 -2.17 15.16 41.76
C ASN A 314 -0.74 14.96 42.31
N GLY A 315 0.25 14.87 41.41
CA GLY A 315 1.64 14.64 41.79
C GLY A 315 1.94 13.23 42.32
N GLY A 316 1.27 12.21 41.78
CA GLY A 316 1.52 10.80 42.13
C GLY A 316 0.81 10.33 43.41
N THR A 317 -0.27 10.99 43.83
CA THR A 317 -0.90 10.74 45.14
C THR A 317 -2.24 10.02 45.10
N LEU A 318 -2.94 10.02 43.96
CA LEU A 318 -4.27 9.44 43.74
C LEU A 318 -4.33 8.79 42.33
N PRO A 319 -5.08 7.70 42.08
CA PRO A 319 -5.36 7.26 40.71
C PRO A 319 -6.17 8.33 39.97
N GLY A 320 -5.98 8.41 38.65
CA GLY A 320 -6.85 9.22 37.79
C GLY A 320 -8.08 8.42 37.30
N PRO A 321 -9.26 9.06 37.16
CA PRO A 321 -10.36 8.48 36.39
C PRO A 321 -10.01 8.43 34.89
N MET A 322 -10.79 7.68 34.12
CA MET A 322 -10.65 7.55 32.66
C MET A 322 -10.44 8.89 31.95
N GLY A 323 -9.39 8.97 31.13
CA GLY A 323 -9.00 10.15 30.36
C GLY A 323 -8.17 11.18 31.12
N MET A 324 -7.94 10.98 32.43
CA MET A 324 -7.20 11.93 33.28
C MET A 324 -5.84 11.41 33.74
N THR A 325 -5.55 10.10 33.61
CA THR A 325 -4.21 9.58 33.91
C THR A 325 -3.20 10.01 32.84
N ALA A 326 -1.90 9.87 33.11
CA ALA A 326 -0.89 10.07 32.07
C ALA A 326 -0.90 8.92 31.05
N TRP A 327 -1.26 7.71 31.47
CA TRP A 327 -1.45 6.55 30.59
C TRP A 327 -2.54 6.80 29.53
N ASP A 328 -3.74 7.21 29.98
CA ASP A 328 -4.86 7.53 29.08
C ASP A 328 -4.47 8.62 28.08
N GLN A 329 -3.84 9.70 28.54
CA GLN A 329 -3.44 10.79 27.67
C GLN A 329 -2.38 10.37 26.64
N VAL A 330 -1.48 9.44 26.95
CA VAL A 330 -0.53 8.90 25.96
C VAL A 330 -1.24 7.99 24.95
N ARG A 331 -2.11 7.07 25.40
CA ARG A 331 -2.95 6.23 24.53
C ARG A 331 -3.76 7.11 23.57
N ASP A 332 -4.44 8.12 24.11
CA ASP A 332 -5.36 8.94 23.35
C ASP A 332 -4.65 9.82 22.31
N VAL A 333 -3.40 10.28 22.56
CA VAL A 333 -2.61 10.98 21.52
C VAL A 333 -2.07 10.05 20.44
N LEU A 334 -1.63 8.85 20.82
CA LEU A 334 -1.07 7.89 19.86
C LEU A 334 -2.14 7.25 18.98
N ALA A 335 -3.32 6.95 19.54
CA ALA A 335 -4.34 6.13 18.87
C ALA A 335 -5.81 6.51 19.16
N GLY A 336 -6.11 7.48 20.03
CA GLY A 336 -7.48 7.89 20.37
C GLY A 336 -8.04 9.09 19.60
N PRO A 337 -9.31 9.44 19.82
CA PRO A 337 -10.00 10.55 19.14
C PRO A 337 -9.53 11.94 19.63
N PRO A 338 -9.73 13.02 18.84
CA PRO A 338 -10.48 13.06 17.58
C PRO A 338 -9.66 12.77 16.32
N VAL A 339 -8.34 12.97 16.35
CA VAL A 339 -7.40 12.58 15.28
C VAL A 339 -6.05 12.20 15.94
N PRO A 340 -5.77 10.89 16.09
CA PRO A 340 -4.52 10.43 16.70
C PRO A 340 -3.31 10.73 15.81
N LEU A 341 -2.11 10.74 16.40
CA LEU A 341 -0.85 11.09 15.73
C LEU A 341 -0.64 10.36 14.39
N LEU A 342 -0.95 9.05 14.36
CA LEU A 342 -0.78 8.18 13.18
C LEU A 342 -1.76 8.54 12.05
N GLN A 343 -2.96 9.03 12.38
CA GLN A 343 -3.99 9.45 11.43
C GLN A 343 -3.91 10.94 11.05
N ARG A 344 -2.91 11.69 11.52
CA ARG A 344 -2.78 13.11 11.16
C ARG A 344 -2.50 13.26 9.65
N PRO A 345 -3.15 14.21 8.94
CA PRO A 345 -2.95 14.39 7.50
C PRO A 345 -1.50 14.74 7.13
N VAL A 346 -1.01 14.08 6.08
CA VAL A 346 0.31 14.28 5.48
C VAL A 346 0.15 14.16 3.97
N LEU A 347 0.58 15.18 3.23
CA LEU A 347 0.38 15.25 1.78
C LEU A 347 -1.11 15.06 1.41
N ALA A 348 -1.47 13.94 0.76
CA ALA A 348 -2.83 13.60 0.36
C ALA A 348 -3.49 12.50 1.23
N SER A 349 -2.81 12.03 2.29
CA SER A 349 -3.15 10.81 3.04
C SER A 349 -2.81 10.97 4.54
N THR A 350 -2.67 9.89 5.31
CA THR A 350 -2.34 9.94 6.76
C THR A 350 -0.88 9.53 7.06
N ARG A 351 -0.34 9.99 8.21
CA ARG A 351 1.07 9.78 8.61
C ARG A 351 1.50 8.30 8.61
N GLU A 352 0.62 7.38 9.00
CA GLU A 352 0.88 5.92 9.04
C GLU A 352 1.01 5.24 7.67
N HIS A 353 0.70 5.91 6.56
CA HIS A 353 1.03 5.43 5.21
C HIS A 353 2.49 5.72 4.83
N PHE A 354 3.10 6.77 5.38
CA PHE A 354 4.41 7.30 4.98
C PHE A 354 5.55 6.95 5.94
N SER A 355 5.26 6.29 7.07
CA SER A 355 6.25 5.98 8.10
C SER A 355 5.82 4.74 8.87
N LEU A 356 6.76 3.87 9.18
CA LEU A 356 6.51 2.68 9.98
C LEU A 356 6.61 3.05 11.45
N PHE A 357 5.62 2.66 12.24
CA PHE A 357 5.57 2.89 13.67
C PHE A 357 5.71 1.58 14.42
N GLY A 358 6.27 1.63 15.63
CA GLY A 358 6.35 0.50 16.56
C GLY A 358 6.19 1.00 17.99
N LEU A 359 5.85 0.09 18.91
CA LEU A 359 5.49 0.43 20.28
C LEU A 359 6.08 -0.54 21.30
N ALA A 360 6.82 0.01 22.25
CA ALA A 360 7.40 -0.70 23.39
C ALA A 360 7.13 0.03 24.71
N VAL A 361 7.14 -0.72 25.81
CA VAL A 361 6.90 -0.27 27.18
C VAL A 361 8.01 -0.72 28.12
N PHE A 362 8.15 -0.07 29.28
CA PHE A 362 9.04 -0.51 30.36
C PHE A 362 8.51 -0.15 31.75
N GLY A 363 8.79 -1.00 32.75
CA GLY A 363 8.24 -0.86 34.10
C GLY A 363 9.18 -1.38 35.20
N HIS A 364 8.68 -2.29 36.04
CA HIS A 364 9.45 -3.01 37.06
C HIS A 364 10.45 -4.01 36.46
N HIS A 365 11.48 -4.38 37.22
CA HIS A 365 12.47 -5.39 36.83
C HIS A 365 12.08 -6.83 37.26
N GLU A 366 11.01 -7.00 38.05
CA GLU A 366 10.55 -8.29 38.59
C GLU A 366 9.05 -8.55 38.35
N PRO A 367 8.64 -9.81 38.13
CA PRO A 367 9.50 -10.99 38.00
C PRO A 367 10.32 -10.95 36.70
N ALA A 368 11.58 -11.36 36.77
CA ALA A 368 12.48 -11.41 35.60
C ALA A 368 11.79 -12.14 34.41
N PRO A 369 11.84 -11.61 33.17
CA PRO A 369 12.77 -10.57 32.69
C PRO A 369 12.41 -9.12 33.07
N GLY A 370 11.24 -8.88 33.68
CA GLY A 370 10.70 -7.55 33.97
C GLY A 370 9.45 -7.23 33.16
N GLU A 371 8.92 -6.03 33.33
CA GLU A 371 7.69 -5.56 32.69
C GLU A 371 7.91 -4.96 31.29
N GLN A 372 9.15 -4.80 30.84
CA GLN A 372 9.44 -4.27 29.52
C GLN A 372 9.02 -5.23 28.40
N LYS A 373 8.35 -4.68 27.39
CA LYS A 373 7.73 -5.47 26.33
C LYS A 373 7.65 -4.68 25.04
N LEU A 374 7.92 -5.35 23.91
CA LEU A 374 7.57 -4.88 22.58
C LEU A 374 6.10 -5.27 22.38
N LEU A 375 5.22 -4.27 22.27
CA LEU A 375 3.79 -4.46 22.09
C LEU A 375 3.44 -4.64 20.61
N VAL A 376 4.14 -3.90 19.74
CA VAL A 376 4.10 -4.02 18.28
C VAL A 376 5.48 -3.66 17.72
N ASP A 377 5.99 -4.42 16.73
CA ASP A 377 7.24 -4.09 16.00
C ASP A 377 6.98 -2.99 14.94
N TYR A 378 7.97 -2.63 14.10
CA TYR A 378 7.78 -1.58 13.09
C TYR A 378 6.90 -2.04 11.91
N GLY A 379 5.70 -1.45 11.76
CA GLY A 379 4.77 -1.71 10.65
C GLY A 379 3.96 -0.49 10.21
N LEU A 380 3.06 -0.68 9.23
CA LEU A 380 2.13 0.32 8.72
C LEU A 380 0.75 0.16 9.37
N CYS A 381 -0.11 1.19 9.30
CA CYS A 381 -1.52 1.07 9.71
C CYS A 381 -1.71 0.65 11.18
N HIS A 382 -0.80 1.10 12.05
CA HIS A 382 -0.72 0.65 13.45
C HIS A 382 -1.61 1.41 14.42
N GLN A 383 -2.43 2.38 13.98
CA GLN A 383 -3.41 3.03 14.87
C GLN A 383 -4.31 2.03 15.64
N PRO A 384 -4.98 1.03 15.01
CA PRO A 384 -5.79 0.05 15.75
C PRO A 384 -4.94 -0.87 16.63
N HIS A 385 -3.71 -1.19 16.19
CA HIS A 385 -2.77 -2.02 16.95
C HIS A 385 -2.36 -1.31 18.26
N PHE A 386 -2.07 -0.01 18.20
CA PHE A 386 -1.72 0.83 19.35
C PHE A 386 -2.93 1.10 20.25
N ALA A 387 -4.12 1.31 19.66
CA ALA A 387 -5.36 1.49 20.41
C ALA A 387 -5.62 0.26 21.30
N TRP A 388 -5.59 -0.94 20.71
CA TRP A 388 -5.82 -2.18 21.42
C TRP A 388 -4.70 -2.50 22.44
N ALA A 389 -3.44 -2.25 22.10
CA ALA A 389 -2.30 -2.62 22.95
C ALA A 389 -2.16 -1.79 24.24
N LEU A 390 -2.66 -0.55 24.24
CA LEU A 390 -2.57 0.37 25.40
C LEU A 390 -3.85 0.46 26.22
N ASP A 391 -4.90 -0.28 25.85
CA ASP A 391 -6.21 -0.17 26.47
C ASP A 391 -6.29 -0.92 27.82
N PRO A 392 -6.72 -0.26 28.92
CA PRO A 392 -6.98 -0.94 30.19
C PRO A 392 -7.97 -2.11 30.09
N ASP A 393 -9.01 -2.01 29.26
CA ASP A 393 -10.01 -3.07 29.12
C ASP A 393 -9.45 -4.33 28.41
N THR A 394 -8.57 -4.16 27.41
CA THR A 394 -7.87 -5.29 26.77
C THR A 394 -6.78 -5.89 27.68
N SER A 395 -6.22 -5.11 28.61
CA SER A 395 -5.07 -5.52 29.44
C SER A 395 -5.45 -6.14 30.80
N CYS A 396 -6.52 -5.66 31.43
CA CYS A 396 -6.88 -6.01 32.81
C CYS A 396 -7.34 -7.47 33.00
N GLU A 397 -7.08 -8.06 34.18
CA GLU A 397 -7.68 -9.32 34.64
C GLU A 397 -8.38 -9.18 36.01
N PRO A 398 -9.52 -9.86 36.27
CA PRO A 398 -10.18 -9.81 37.58
C PRO A 398 -9.31 -10.35 38.73
N PRO A 399 -9.32 -9.74 39.93
CA PRO A 399 -10.19 -8.65 40.37
C PRO A 399 -9.66 -7.24 39.98
N GLY A 400 -10.53 -6.43 39.37
CA GLY A 400 -10.26 -5.04 39.03
C GLY A 400 -11.15 -4.51 37.90
N CYS A 401 -11.28 -5.29 36.82
CA CYS A 401 -11.84 -4.88 35.53
C CYS A 401 -13.37 -4.69 35.46
N VAL A 402 -14.01 -4.41 36.59
CA VAL A 402 -15.33 -3.77 36.59
C VAL A 402 -15.18 -2.25 36.47
N ASP A 403 -14.01 -1.72 36.87
CA ASP A 403 -13.58 -0.34 36.65
C ASP A 403 -12.03 -0.29 36.64
N PRO A 404 -11.37 -0.36 35.47
CA PRO A 404 -9.92 -0.23 35.35
C PRO A 404 -9.33 1.10 35.83
N TRP A 405 -10.16 2.10 36.16
CA TRP A 405 -9.75 3.38 36.72
C TRP A 405 -10.16 3.55 38.20
N GLY A 406 -10.77 2.51 38.80
CA GLY A 406 -11.27 2.50 40.18
C GLY A 406 -10.19 2.51 41.26
N GLY A 407 -8.92 2.38 40.89
CA GLY A 407 -7.77 2.42 41.78
C GLY A 407 -7.36 1.05 42.38
N PRO A 408 -6.35 1.04 43.27
CA PRO A 408 -5.69 -0.20 43.69
C PRO A 408 -6.56 -1.08 44.61
N PRO A 409 -6.51 -2.43 44.49
CA PRO A 409 -5.63 -3.20 43.60
C PRO A 409 -6.26 -3.44 42.21
N LEU A 410 -5.47 -3.31 41.14
CA LEU A 410 -5.83 -3.77 39.79
C LEU A 410 -4.83 -4.80 39.30
N THR A 411 -5.31 -5.99 38.92
CA THR A 411 -4.52 -7.03 38.25
C THR A 411 -4.63 -6.95 36.73
N TRP A 412 -3.58 -7.34 36.03
CA TRP A 412 -3.49 -7.39 34.56
C TRP A 412 -2.46 -8.43 34.13
N THR A 413 -2.54 -8.86 32.87
CA THR A 413 -1.56 -9.74 32.22
C THR A 413 -1.31 -9.26 30.79
N PHE A 414 -0.24 -9.76 30.17
CA PHE A 414 -0.02 -9.57 28.73
C PHE A 414 -0.95 -10.49 27.95
N LYS A 415 -1.94 -9.94 27.24
CA LYS A 415 -2.80 -10.70 26.31
C LYS A 415 -2.33 -10.50 24.87
N THR A 416 -2.59 -11.46 23.98
CA THR A 416 -2.10 -11.43 22.59
C THR A 416 -3.24 -11.16 21.61
N GLY A 417 -2.95 -10.36 20.57
CA GLY A 417 -3.94 -9.85 19.61
C GLY A 417 -4.43 -10.88 18.58
N ASP A 418 -3.85 -12.08 18.56
CA ASP A 418 -4.36 -13.24 17.82
C ASP A 418 -5.63 -13.83 18.45
N GLN A 419 -5.93 -13.46 19.69
CA GLN A 419 -7.14 -13.84 20.45
C GLN A 419 -8.11 -12.66 20.62
N ALA A 420 -7.84 -11.53 19.97
CA ALA A 420 -8.76 -10.41 19.85
C ALA A 420 -9.75 -10.63 18.69
N ASP A 421 -10.82 -9.85 18.70
CA ASP A 421 -11.83 -9.84 17.63
C ASP A 421 -11.97 -8.39 17.08
N PRO A 422 -11.69 -8.15 15.78
CA PRO A 422 -11.11 -9.07 14.81
C PRO A 422 -9.62 -9.38 15.12
N PRO A 423 -9.11 -10.58 14.80
CA PRO A 423 -7.74 -10.96 15.12
C PRO A 423 -6.71 -10.25 14.22
N PHE A 424 -5.68 -9.71 14.86
CA PHE A 424 -4.53 -9.09 14.18
C PHE A 424 -3.67 -10.15 13.49
N THR A 425 -3.22 -9.85 12.26
CA THR A 425 -2.30 -10.70 11.49
C THR A 425 -0.84 -10.51 11.92
N GLU A 426 -0.49 -9.35 12.45
CA GLU A 426 0.81 -9.07 13.06
C GLU A 426 0.78 -9.35 14.58
N PRO A 427 1.92 -9.77 15.21
CA PRO A 427 1.96 -10.03 16.64
C PRO A 427 1.78 -8.76 17.50
N VAL A 428 0.56 -8.57 18.04
CA VAL A 428 0.24 -7.52 19.02
C VAL A 428 0.16 -8.09 20.43
N VAL A 429 0.61 -7.33 21.44
CA VAL A 429 0.47 -7.67 22.86
C VAL A 429 -0.05 -6.47 23.66
N SER A 430 -1.03 -6.67 24.55
CA SER A 430 -1.57 -5.61 25.42
C SER A 430 -0.78 -5.43 26.72
N HIS A 431 -0.81 -4.22 27.29
CA HIS A 431 -0.13 -3.89 28.54
C HIS A 431 -0.78 -2.70 29.29
N MET A 432 -0.67 -2.73 30.61
CA MET A 432 -1.03 -1.63 31.52
C MET A 432 -0.04 -1.62 32.70
N PRO A 433 0.26 -0.48 33.35
CA PRO A 433 1.04 -0.47 34.60
C PRO A 433 0.36 -1.21 35.75
N ARG A 434 1.12 -1.76 36.72
CA ARG A 434 0.54 -2.27 37.99
C ARG A 434 -0.07 -1.14 38.81
N CYS A 435 -1.16 -1.46 39.49
CA CYS A 435 -1.80 -0.59 40.47
C CYS A 435 -2.02 -1.36 41.77
N ASP A 436 -0.92 -1.67 42.47
CA ASP A 436 -0.90 -2.33 43.78
C ASP A 436 -1.15 -1.36 44.94
N LEU A 437 -1.68 -1.88 46.05
CA LEU A 437 -1.90 -1.15 47.30
C LEU A 437 -0.59 -0.91 48.07
N HIS A 438 -0.23 0.35 48.31
CA HIS A 438 0.94 0.69 49.13
C HIS A 438 0.58 1.01 50.60
N PRO A 439 1.20 0.38 51.62
CA PRO A 439 0.85 0.60 53.02
C PRO A 439 0.94 2.05 53.52
N ASN A 440 1.84 2.85 52.95
CA ASN A 440 2.04 4.25 53.34
C ASN A 440 1.30 5.26 52.42
N ASN A 441 0.73 4.78 51.30
CA ASN A 441 -0.21 5.55 50.49
C ASN A 441 -1.25 4.59 49.87
N PRO A 442 -2.26 4.16 50.63
CA PRO A 442 -3.24 3.16 50.17
C PRO A 442 -4.26 3.73 49.16
N GLN A 443 -3.97 4.89 48.58
CA GLN A 443 -4.81 5.62 47.64
C GLN A 443 -4.06 5.98 46.36
N ALA A 444 -2.88 5.43 46.08
CA ALA A 444 -2.16 5.59 44.81
C ALA A 444 -1.78 4.23 44.23
N CYS A 445 -1.75 4.13 42.89
CA CYS A 445 -1.21 2.95 42.20
C CYS A 445 0.29 2.81 42.49
N THR A 446 0.74 1.60 42.83
CA THR A 446 2.16 1.23 42.96
C THR A 446 2.45 -0.15 42.34
N GLY A 447 3.68 -0.66 42.46
CA GLY A 447 4.10 -1.94 41.88
C GLY A 447 5.07 -1.76 40.73
N SER A 448 4.64 -1.13 39.64
CA SER A 448 5.48 -0.86 38.47
C SER A 448 6.45 0.28 38.75
N GLY A 449 7.75 0.01 38.61
CA GLY A 449 8.81 1.01 38.73
C GLY A 449 9.23 1.57 37.37
N THR A 450 10.30 2.35 37.33
CA THR A 450 10.78 3.05 36.13
C THR A 450 12.18 2.54 35.75
N HIS A 451 12.31 1.24 35.42
CA HIS A 451 13.61 0.59 35.12
C HIS A 451 14.02 0.80 33.66
N LEU A 452 14.11 2.07 33.28
CA LEU A 452 14.33 2.56 31.91
C LEU A 452 15.43 1.83 31.13
N HIS A 453 16.54 1.44 31.76
CA HIS A 453 17.62 0.73 31.08
C HIS A 453 17.16 -0.59 30.42
N LEU A 454 16.18 -1.29 31.01
CA LEU A 454 15.62 -2.52 30.44
C LEU A 454 14.81 -2.23 29.16
N GLY A 455 14.01 -1.16 29.15
CA GLY A 455 13.28 -0.71 27.97
C GLY A 455 14.20 -0.24 26.84
N LEU A 456 15.24 0.52 27.19
CA LEU A 456 16.25 0.98 26.24
C LEU A 456 17.08 -0.17 25.65
N GLN A 457 17.41 -1.18 26.46
CA GLN A 457 18.09 -2.40 25.98
C GLN A 457 17.18 -3.20 25.05
N LEU A 458 15.91 -3.40 25.42
CA LEU A 458 14.92 -4.08 24.58
C LEU A 458 14.76 -3.41 23.21
N VAL A 459 14.63 -2.08 23.17
CA VAL A 459 14.55 -1.32 21.91
C VAL A 459 15.86 -1.37 21.12
N HIS A 460 17.02 -1.35 21.80
CA HIS A 460 18.32 -1.51 21.13
C HIS A 460 18.46 -2.89 20.45
N ASP A 461 18.05 -3.96 21.12
CA ASP A 461 18.13 -5.33 20.60
C ASP A 461 17.10 -5.61 19.50
N ASN A 462 15.86 -5.12 19.64
CA ASN A 462 14.85 -5.13 18.57
C ASN A 462 15.36 -4.37 17.34
N LEU A 463 15.88 -3.15 17.51
CA LEU A 463 16.41 -2.33 16.43
C LEU A 463 17.56 -3.04 15.69
N ALA A 464 18.46 -3.73 16.40
CA ALA A 464 19.54 -4.49 15.78
C ALA A 464 19.04 -5.69 14.98
N ALA A 465 18.05 -6.42 15.51
CA ALA A 465 17.40 -7.52 14.79
C ALA A 465 16.64 -7.02 13.56
N TYR A 466 15.83 -5.98 13.71
CA TYR A 466 15.04 -5.37 12.64
C TYR A 466 15.92 -4.81 11.52
N LYS A 467 17.00 -4.07 11.84
CA LYS A 467 17.98 -3.62 10.83
C LYS A 467 18.62 -4.79 10.08
N THR A 468 18.90 -5.90 10.76
CA THR A 468 19.43 -7.11 10.12
C THR A 468 18.40 -7.76 9.17
N ALA A 469 17.11 -7.72 9.52
CA ALA A 469 16.03 -8.26 8.71
C ALA A 469 15.69 -7.37 7.49
N CYS A 470 15.59 -6.05 7.66
CA CYS A 470 15.19 -5.14 6.58
C CYS A 470 16.30 -4.88 5.54
N LEU A 471 17.57 -5.14 5.88
CA LEU A 471 18.70 -5.11 4.94
C LEU A 471 18.86 -6.40 4.12
N ALA A 472 18.00 -7.41 4.31
CA ALA A 472 18.08 -8.66 3.57
C ALA A 472 17.40 -8.58 2.19
N ASP A 473 17.97 -9.25 1.19
CA ASP A 473 17.38 -9.39 -0.14
C ASP A 473 15.98 -10.01 -0.05
N GLY A 474 14.96 -9.30 -0.58
CA GLY A 474 13.58 -9.76 -0.55
C GLY A 474 12.85 -9.57 0.80
N ALA A 475 13.38 -8.76 1.72
CA ALA A 475 12.65 -8.35 2.92
C ALA A 475 11.33 -7.65 2.57
N ALA A 476 10.24 -8.02 3.27
CA ALA A 476 8.89 -7.50 2.99
C ALA A 476 8.78 -5.97 3.15
N MET A 477 9.48 -5.41 4.16
CA MET A 477 9.64 -3.96 4.36
C MET A 477 11.15 -3.62 4.31
N PRO A 478 11.72 -3.40 3.11
CA PRO A 478 13.18 -3.25 2.95
C PRO A 478 13.71 -1.93 3.53
N CYS A 479 15.02 -1.84 3.72
CA CYS A 479 15.70 -0.65 4.23
C CYS A 479 17.11 -0.44 3.65
N THR A 480 17.73 0.69 3.99
CA THR A 480 19.09 1.08 3.57
C THR A 480 19.80 1.82 4.70
N ASP A 481 21.10 2.05 4.56
CA ASP A 481 21.89 2.91 5.46
C ASP A 481 21.38 4.37 5.52
N ALA A 482 20.63 4.82 4.50
CA ALA A 482 20.04 6.16 4.44
C ALA A 482 18.67 6.26 5.15
N THR A 483 18.11 5.15 5.62
CA THR A 483 16.77 5.12 6.20
C THR A 483 16.75 5.74 7.61
N PRO A 484 15.89 6.72 7.91
CA PRO A 484 15.83 7.35 9.22
C PRO A 484 15.14 6.45 10.25
N PHE A 485 15.81 6.25 11.38
CA PHE A 485 15.26 5.62 12.57
C PHE A 485 15.23 6.64 13.72
N VAL A 486 14.08 6.77 14.37
CA VAL A 486 13.87 7.67 15.50
C VAL A 486 13.21 6.90 16.64
N ASN A 487 13.72 7.08 17.85
CA ASN A 487 13.05 6.60 19.06
C ASN A 487 12.37 7.78 19.74
N VAL A 488 11.20 7.54 20.32
CA VAL A 488 10.45 8.54 21.10
C VAL A 488 10.25 8.01 22.51
N LEU A 489 11.11 8.47 23.42
CA LEU A 489 11.05 8.10 24.84
C LEU A 489 10.11 9.05 25.57
N VAL A 490 9.03 8.52 26.15
CA VAL A 490 8.11 9.26 27.03
C VAL A 490 8.31 8.78 28.46
N VAL A 491 8.54 9.70 29.40
CA VAL A 491 8.77 9.44 30.84
C VAL A 491 8.04 10.47 31.70
N ASP A 492 7.44 10.04 32.82
CA ASP A 492 6.75 10.97 33.74
C ASP A 492 7.61 11.41 34.93
N GLY A 493 8.65 10.66 35.28
CA GLY A 493 9.38 10.85 36.53
C GLY A 493 10.87 10.51 36.50
N ALA A 494 11.41 10.22 37.68
CA ALA A 494 12.81 9.81 37.85
C ALA A 494 12.95 8.30 37.63
N TYR A 495 13.89 7.89 36.78
CA TYR A 495 14.17 6.47 36.57
C TYR A 495 14.80 5.80 37.81
N ASN A 496 14.52 4.50 38.00
CA ASN A 496 15.13 3.64 39.03
C ASN A 496 16.48 3.02 38.58
N SER A 497 16.99 3.42 37.43
CA SER A 497 18.28 2.97 36.87
C SER A 497 19.43 3.90 37.29
N SER A 498 20.68 3.50 37.09
CA SER A 498 21.81 4.44 37.13
C SER A 498 22.00 5.14 35.78
N ASP A 499 22.56 6.35 35.82
CA ASP A 499 22.95 7.14 34.64
C ASP A 499 23.78 6.32 33.63
N ALA A 500 24.65 5.42 34.09
CA ALA A 500 25.50 4.60 33.23
C ALA A 500 24.70 3.53 32.46
N GLU A 501 23.73 2.89 33.10
CA GLU A 501 22.85 1.88 32.49
C GLU A 501 21.86 2.53 31.49
N VAL A 502 21.50 3.79 31.69
CA VAL A 502 20.67 4.58 30.76
C VAL A 502 21.51 5.15 29.61
N GLN A 503 22.72 5.64 29.88
CA GLN A 503 23.61 6.21 28.88
C GLN A 503 24.07 5.19 27.83
N ALA A 504 24.40 3.96 28.25
CA ALA A 504 24.98 2.95 27.37
C ALA A 504 24.12 2.61 26.13
N PRO A 505 22.85 2.18 26.26
CA PRO A 505 22.00 1.89 25.10
C PRO A 505 21.63 3.13 24.29
N LEU A 506 21.42 4.30 24.92
CA LEU A 506 21.15 5.56 24.21
C LEU A 506 22.34 5.96 23.31
N ALA A 507 23.56 5.93 23.85
CA ALA A 507 24.76 6.25 23.10
C ALA A 507 25.06 5.21 22.01
N ALA A 508 24.76 3.93 22.25
CA ALA A 508 24.90 2.86 21.25
C ALA A 508 23.90 3.02 20.09
N MET A 509 22.63 3.32 20.38
CA MET A 509 21.61 3.60 19.35
C MET A 509 21.97 4.86 18.54
N HIS A 510 22.42 5.93 19.21
CA HIS A 510 22.91 7.13 18.52
C HIS A 510 24.12 6.85 17.62
N ALA A 511 25.09 6.05 18.09
CA ALA A 511 26.22 5.61 17.27
C ALA A 511 25.80 4.72 16.07
N ALA A 512 24.68 4.00 16.19
CA ALA A 512 24.04 3.25 15.11
C ALA A 512 23.09 4.08 14.22
N GLY A 513 23.18 5.42 14.30
CA GLY A 513 22.42 6.37 13.47
C GLY A 513 20.97 6.61 13.90
N VAL A 514 20.59 6.25 15.13
CA VAL A 514 19.21 6.34 15.61
C VAL A 514 19.06 7.45 16.64
N THR A 515 18.20 8.42 16.33
CA THR A 515 18.00 9.60 17.18
C THR A 515 16.89 9.34 18.20
N THR A 516 17.20 9.36 19.49
CA THR A 516 16.17 9.33 20.55
C THR A 516 15.73 10.74 20.91
N ARG A 517 14.45 11.04 20.72
CA ARG A 517 13.78 12.26 21.18
C ARG A 517 13.12 11.95 22.53
N VAL A 518 13.38 12.77 23.54
CA VAL A 518 12.93 12.54 24.93
C VAL A 518 11.82 13.54 25.28
N ILE A 519 10.69 13.04 25.77
CA ILE A 519 9.56 13.82 26.28
C ILE A 519 9.42 13.54 27.78
N GLY A 520 9.58 14.59 28.59
CA GLY A 520 9.16 14.57 29.98
C GLY A 520 7.70 14.98 30.10
N PHE A 521 6.85 14.09 30.65
CA PHE A 521 5.40 14.23 30.67
C PHE A 521 4.81 14.48 32.07
N GLY A 522 3.69 15.18 32.15
CA GLY A 522 2.96 15.46 33.39
C GLY A 522 3.68 16.43 34.35
N ASP A 523 3.31 16.37 35.64
CA ASP A 523 3.85 17.25 36.69
C ASP A 523 5.12 16.70 37.36
N LEU A 524 5.29 15.38 37.40
CA LEU A 524 6.37 14.69 38.13
C LEU A 524 7.78 14.94 37.53
N VAL A 525 7.87 15.43 36.29
CA VAL A 525 9.12 15.90 35.68
C VAL A 525 9.60 17.28 36.16
N SER A 526 8.80 18.00 36.95
CA SER A 526 9.15 19.35 37.45
C SER A 526 10.40 19.45 38.36
N PRO A 527 10.80 18.45 39.18
CA PRO A 527 11.96 18.58 40.07
C PRO A 527 13.30 18.73 39.32
N PRO A 528 14.25 19.53 39.84
CA PRO A 528 15.54 19.76 39.18
C PRO A 528 16.37 18.49 38.89
N GLN A 529 16.21 17.44 39.69
CA GLN A 529 16.84 16.14 39.44
C GLN A 529 16.32 15.50 38.14
N VAL A 530 15.00 15.46 37.96
CA VAL A 530 14.37 14.88 36.76
C VAL A 530 14.67 15.73 35.53
N GLN A 531 14.67 17.05 35.67
CA GLN A 531 15.11 17.98 34.61
C GLN A 531 16.55 17.70 34.15
N ASN A 532 17.48 17.43 35.07
CA ASN A 532 18.85 17.03 34.74
C ASN A 532 18.90 15.65 34.05
N GLN A 533 18.12 14.67 34.53
CA GLN A 533 18.03 13.35 33.90
C GLN A 533 17.46 13.41 32.47
N LEU A 534 16.42 14.21 32.24
CA LEU A 534 15.84 14.46 30.91
C LEU A 534 16.85 15.10 29.96
N ALA A 535 17.59 16.11 30.42
CA ALA A 535 18.64 16.75 29.64
C ALA A 535 19.80 15.79 29.32
N ALA A 536 20.18 14.93 30.26
CA ALA A 536 21.21 13.92 30.06
C ALA A 536 20.78 12.86 29.04
N MET A 537 19.58 12.30 29.17
CA MET A 537 19.02 11.32 28.23
C MET A 537 18.90 11.88 26.81
N ALA A 538 18.38 13.10 26.66
CA ALA A 538 18.26 13.76 25.37
C ALA A 538 19.64 14.01 24.74
N SER A 539 20.63 14.39 25.55
CA SER A 539 22.02 14.57 25.10
C SER A 539 22.65 13.26 24.64
N TRP A 540 22.53 12.17 25.40
CA TRP A 540 23.07 10.85 25.04
C TRP A 540 22.39 10.25 23.80
N GLY A 541 21.07 10.37 23.70
CA GLY A 541 20.27 9.81 22.61
C GLY A 541 20.27 10.61 21.31
N SER A 542 20.77 11.85 21.30
CA SER A 542 20.81 12.72 20.11
C SER A 542 22.17 13.39 19.87
N GLY A 543 23.23 12.97 20.57
CA GLY A 543 24.55 13.61 20.49
C GLY A 543 24.58 15.07 20.94
N GLY A 544 23.57 15.50 21.72
CA GLY A 544 23.36 16.90 22.13
C GLY A 544 22.62 17.77 21.10
N VAL A 545 22.14 17.21 19.99
CA VAL A 545 21.44 17.96 18.92
C VAL A 545 20.02 18.34 19.33
N HIS A 546 19.32 17.48 20.08
CA HIS A 546 17.93 17.72 20.50
C HIS A 546 17.83 17.84 22.03
N PRO A 547 17.31 18.96 22.57
CA PRO A 547 16.97 19.07 23.99
C PRO A 547 15.73 18.22 24.32
N PRO A 548 15.47 17.91 25.61
CA PRO A 548 14.23 17.28 26.02
C PRO A 548 13.04 18.21 25.75
N ILE A 549 11.89 17.63 25.42
CA ILE A 549 10.61 18.34 25.33
C ILE A 549 9.88 18.13 26.65
N HIS A 550 9.15 19.15 27.12
CA HIS A 550 8.33 19.05 28.33
C HIS A 550 6.87 19.28 27.98
N ALA A 551 6.01 18.33 28.32
CA ALA A 551 4.57 18.36 28.07
C ALA A 551 3.81 18.14 29.38
N LYS A 552 2.94 19.07 29.77
CA LYS A 552 2.20 19.00 31.05
C LYS A 552 0.81 18.36 30.95
N ASN A 553 0.33 18.15 29.73
CA ASN A 553 -0.98 17.61 29.42
C ASN A 553 -1.02 17.11 27.97
N GLN A 554 -2.08 16.37 27.63
CA GLN A 554 -2.38 15.82 26.29
C GLN A 554 -2.07 16.80 25.15
N MET A 555 -2.63 18.01 25.15
CA MET A 555 -2.41 19.02 24.10
C MET A 555 -0.92 19.38 23.91
N GLN A 556 -0.12 19.41 24.97
CA GLN A 556 1.33 19.65 24.86
C GLN A 556 2.10 18.40 24.41
N LEU A 557 1.60 17.20 24.73
CA LEU A 557 2.14 15.94 24.24
C LEU A 557 1.87 15.76 22.73
N GLU A 558 0.67 16.08 22.27
CA GLU A 558 0.33 16.15 20.83
C GLU A 558 1.27 17.07 20.06
N LEU A 559 1.57 18.26 20.60
CA LEU A 559 2.45 19.23 19.97
C LEU A 559 3.92 18.77 20.01
N ALA A 560 4.34 18.12 21.10
CA ALA A 560 5.67 17.53 21.22
C ALA A 560 5.88 16.39 20.19
N LEU A 561 4.88 15.53 20.02
CA LEU A 561 4.89 14.40 19.09
C LEU A 561 4.78 14.84 17.64
N ALA A 562 3.95 15.84 17.32
CA ALA A 562 3.94 16.49 16.01
C ALA A 562 5.33 17.09 15.68
N ALA A 563 5.96 17.80 16.61
CA ALA A 563 7.32 18.31 16.46
C ALA A 563 8.44 17.24 16.40
N ILE A 564 8.09 15.95 16.47
CA ILE A 564 8.97 14.81 16.18
C ILE A 564 8.59 14.14 14.85
N ALA A 565 7.30 13.93 14.60
CA ALA A 565 6.78 13.23 13.42
C ALA A 565 6.79 14.10 12.14
N ASP A 566 6.56 15.40 12.25
CA ASP A 566 6.45 16.30 11.09
C ASP A 566 7.76 16.50 10.31
N PRO A 567 8.94 16.52 10.95
CA PRO A 567 10.23 16.48 10.26
C PRO A 567 10.65 15.12 9.69
N LEU A 568 9.88 14.03 9.93
CA LEU A 568 10.18 12.74 9.30
C LEU A 568 9.88 12.82 7.80
N PRO A 569 10.76 12.28 6.93
CA PRO A 569 10.54 12.31 5.49
C PRO A 569 9.32 11.45 5.13
N ALA A 570 8.23 12.13 4.76
CA ALA A 570 7.16 11.54 3.99
C ALA A 570 7.58 11.57 2.52
N ASP A 571 7.79 10.40 1.93
CA ASP A 571 8.06 10.26 0.51
C ASP A 571 6.72 10.31 -0.25
N PRO A 572 6.47 11.31 -1.12
CA PRO A 572 5.23 11.38 -1.92
C PRO A 572 5.05 10.19 -2.87
N CYS A 573 6.10 9.40 -3.13
CA CYS A 573 6.04 8.18 -3.93
C CYS A 573 5.56 6.97 -3.09
N CYS A 574 5.41 7.12 -1.77
CA CYS A 574 5.03 6.08 -0.81
C CYS A 574 3.63 6.30 -0.20
N ASP A 575 2.69 6.97 -0.89
CA ASP A 575 1.27 6.97 -0.48
C ASP A 575 0.64 5.61 -0.78
N THR A 576 0.89 4.63 0.09
CA THR A 576 0.50 3.23 -0.14
C THR A 576 -1.01 3.03 -0.17
N ARG A 577 -1.78 3.87 0.55
CA ARG A 577 -3.24 3.74 0.80
C ARG A 577 -3.70 2.40 1.38
N VAL A 578 -2.77 1.56 1.84
CA VAL A 578 -3.02 0.20 2.38
C VAL A 578 -3.75 0.19 3.73
N CYS A 579 -3.94 1.34 4.39
CA CYS A 579 -4.65 1.42 5.68
C CYS A 579 -6.18 1.56 5.56
N ALA A 580 -6.75 1.31 4.38
CA ALA A 580 -8.11 0.78 4.35
C ALA A 580 -8.12 -0.60 5.04
N PRO A 581 -9.18 -0.98 5.77
CA PRO A 581 -9.34 -2.38 6.15
C PRO A 581 -9.37 -3.22 4.87
N GLN A 582 -8.64 -4.34 4.85
CA GLN A 582 -8.90 -5.35 3.84
C GLN A 582 -10.25 -5.97 4.17
N SER A 583 -11.19 -5.94 3.23
CA SER A 583 -12.53 -6.50 3.37
C SER A 583 -12.44 -7.95 3.87
N ARG A 584 -13.12 -8.24 4.98
CA ARG A 584 -13.05 -9.53 5.66
C ARG A 584 -14.41 -10.21 5.67
N CYS A 585 -14.71 -10.86 4.56
CA CYS A 585 -15.79 -11.80 4.43
C CYS A 585 -16.13 -12.58 5.72
N GLY A 586 -17.34 -12.37 6.21
CA GLY A 586 -17.87 -12.89 7.46
C GLY A 586 -17.93 -11.86 8.60
N ASP A 587 -17.76 -10.56 8.34
CA ASP A 587 -17.88 -9.50 9.38
C ASP A 587 -19.29 -8.87 9.48
N GLY A 588 -20.15 -9.14 8.49
CA GLY A 588 -21.52 -8.66 8.40
C GLY A 588 -21.72 -7.38 7.60
N ILE A 589 -20.69 -6.87 6.93
CA ILE A 589 -20.73 -5.66 6.09
C ILE A 589 -20.28 -6.01 4.66
N VAL A 590 -21.21 -6.00 3.71
CA VAL A 590 -20.87 -6.24 2.29
C VAL A 590 -20.00 -5.11 1.75
N ASP A 591 -18.72 -5.40 1.53
CA ASP A 591 -17.74 -4.44 1.02
C ASP A 591 -17.71 -4.39 -0.52
N ALA A 592 -16.88 -3.52 -1.10
CA ALA A 592 -16.88 -3.26 -2.54
C ALA A 592 -16.47 -4.46 -3.44
N ASP A 593 -15.70 -5.40 -2.89
CA ASP A 593 -15.20 -6.60 -3.59
C ASP A 593 -16.07 -7.85 -3.32
N GLU A 594 -17.23 -7.70 -2.66
CA GLU A 594 -18.06 -8.80 -2.16
C GLU A 594 -19.47 -8.79 -2.77
N GLU A 595 -20.02 -9.98 -3.05
CA GLU A 595 -21.40 -10.14 -3.54
C GLU A 595 -22.42 -10.32 -2.39
N CYS A 596 -21.94 -10.72 -1.22
CA CYS A 596 -22.71 -10.96 0.01
C CYS A 596 -21.79 -10.99 1.23
N ASP A 597 -22.35 -10.75 2.41
CA ASP A 597 -21.78 -11.09 3.71
C ASP A 597 -22.99 -11.35 4.64
N ASP A 598 -22.95 -12.42 5.43
CA ASP A 598 -23.99 -12.81 6.40
C ASP A 598 -23.47 -12.96 7.84
N GLY A 599 -22.26 -12.46 8.11
CA GLY A 599 -21.58 -12.48 9.41
C GLY A 599 -21.00 -13.84 9.80
N ASN A 600 -20.78 -14.74 8.83
CA ASN A 600 -20.34 -16.10 9.12
C ASN A 600 -19.49 -16.74 7.98
N GLY A 601 -19.13 -18.03 8.13
CA GLY A 601 -18.26 -18.77 7.22
C GLY A 601 -18.70 -20.22 6.98
N PHE A 602 -20.00 -20.47 6.95
CA PHE A 602 -20.60 -21.75 6.55
C PHE A 602 -20.86 -21.77 5.02
N THR A 603 -21.62 -22.78 4.57
CA THR A 603 -22.00 -22.99 3.17
C THR A 603 -23.38 -23.65 3.15
N GLY A 604 -24.26 -23.23 2.24
CA GLY A 604 -25.66 -23.65 2.16
C GLY A 604 -26.66 -22.68 2.80
N ASP A 605 -26.20 -21.54 3.31
CA ASP A 605 -26.97 -20.44 3.88
C ASP A 605 -27.15 -19.23 2.92
N GLY A 606 -26.45 -19.21 1.78
CA GLY A 606 -26.64 -18.24 0.70
C GLY A 606 -25.40 -17.41 0.38
N CYS A 607 -24.46 -17.28 1.32
CA CYS A 607 -23.13 -16.71 1.09
C CYS A 607 -22.05 -17.78 1.25
N LYS A 608 -20.92 -17.64 0.55
CA LYS A 608 -19.77 -18.53 0.69
C LYS A 608 -18.75 -17.95 1.69
N PRO A 609 -17.83 -18.78 2.25
CA PRO A 609 -16.67 -18.32 3.04
C PRO A 609 -15.61 -17.51 2.27
N ASN A 610 -15.97 -17.00 1.09
CA ASN A 610 -15.20 -16.07 0.28
C ASN A 610 -16.09 -14.99 -0.37
N CYS A 611 -17.31 -14.81 0.15
CA CYS A 611 -18.24 -13.71 -0.13
C CYS A 611 -18.68 -13.52 -1.59
N TYR A 612 -18.79 -14.65 -2.28
CA TYR A 612 -19.57 -14.79 -3.51
C TYR A 612 -20.91 -15.47 -3.20
N LEU A 613 -21.99 -15.01 -3.83
CA LEU A 613 -23.34 -15.58 -3.69
C LEU A 613 -23.37 -17.05 -4.07
N GLU A 614 -24.03 -17.87 -3.27
CA GLU A 614 -24.20 -19.29 -3.61
C GLU A 614 -25.12 -19.45 -4.85
N PRO A 615 -24.77 -20.31 -5.81
CA PRO A 615 -25.62 -20.55 -6.97
C PRO A 615 -26.95 -21.18 -6.50
N PRO A 616 -28.10 -20.80 -7.09
CA PRO A 616 -29.39 -21.33 -6.66
C PRO A 616 -29.44 -22.85 -6.81
N ASP A 617 -29.82 -23.54 -5.73
CA ASP A 617 -29.80 -25.01 -5.66
C ASP A 617 -30.90 -25.64 -6.53
N GLU A 618 -30.51 -26.05 -7.74
CA GLU A 618 -31.34 -26.76 -8.74
C GLU A 618 -31.63 -28.23 -8.34
N THR A 619 -31.98 -28.49 -7.06
CA THR A 619 -32.37 -29.82 -6.56
C THR A 619 -33.76 -29.91 -5.90
N THR A 620 -34.64 -28.91 -6.08
CA THR A 620 -36.05 -28.99 -5.63
C THR A 620 -37.08 -29.05 -6.77
N THR A 621 -37.10 -30.15 -7.53
CA THR A 621 -38.31 -30.59 -8.27
C THR A 621 -38.71 -32.00 -7.86
N GLY A 622 -39.93 -32.15 -7.33
CA GLY A 622 -40.39 -33.38 -6.67
C GLY A 622 -41.43 -34.20 -7.44
N GLY A 623 -41.79 -35.35 -6.84
CA GLY A 623 -42.78 -36.33 -7.34
C GLY A 623 -42.20 -37.75 -7.33
N GLU A 624 -42.93 -38.82 -7.01
CA GLU A 624 -44.28 -38.98 -6.44
C GLU A 624 -44.31 -40.34 -5.70
N THR A 625 -45.41 -40.71 -5.05
CA THR A 625 -45.48 -41.88 -4.16
C THR A 625 -45.50 -43.24 -4.88
N THR A 626 -44.63 -44.16 -4.46
CA THR A 626 -45.02 -45.54 -4.13
C THR A 626 -44.20 -46.03 -2.93
N GLY A 627 -44.86 -46.48 -1.87
CA GLY A 627 -44.21 -47.29 -0.83
C GLY A 627 -44.43 -48.78 -1.10
N ASP A 628 -43.48 -49.61 -0.67
CA ASP A 628 -43.78 -50.94 -0.16
C ASP A 628 -42.81 -51.24 1.00
N ASP A 629 -43.29 -52.00 1.98
CA ASP A 629 -42.53 -52.37 3.17
C ASP A 629 -41.73 -53.66 2.93
N THR A 630 -40.56 -53.79 3.55
CA THR A 630 -40.21 -55.07 4.20
C THR A 630 -39.12 -54.88 5.25
N SER A 631 -39.53 -54.84 6.52
CA SER A 631 -38.61 -54.94 7.66
C SER A 631 -38.27 -56.40 7.98
N SER A 632 -37.12 -56.62 8.61
CA SER A 632 -36.82 -57.71 9.55
C SER A 632 -35.38 -57.56 10.03
N THR A 633 -34.97 -57.79 11.29
CA THR A 633 -35.61 -58.09 12.60
C THR A 633 -34.51 -57.86 13.66
N SER A 634 -34.69 -57.76 14.98
CA SER A 634 -35.81 -57.98 15.90
C SER A 634 -35.46 -57.40 17.30
N ASP A 635 -36.43 -56.75 17.95
CA ASP A 635 -37.02 -57.06 19.28
C ASP A 635 -36.12 -57.35 20.52
N ALA A 636 -36.51 -57.05 21.77
CA ALA A 636 -37.52 -56.16 22.42
C ALA A 636 -37.18 -56.14 23.96
N THR A 637 -37.85 -55.49 24.94
CA THR A 637 -39.16 -54.83 25.17
C THR A 637 -38.94 -53.60 26.10
N THR A 638 -39.86 -52.84 26.73
CA THR A 638 -41.34 -52.82 26.95
C THR A 638 -41.77 -51.40 27.40
N ASP A 639 -43.06 -51.03 27.25
CA ASP A 639 -43.85 -50.09 28.07
C ASP A 639 -43.43 -48.59 28.26
N ALA A 640 -44.33 -47.61 28.40
CA ALA A 640 -45.79 -47.59 28.16
C ALA A 640 -46.39 -46.15 28.12
N THR A 641 -47.60 -46.04 27.55
CA THR A 641 -48.64 -45.00 27.78
C THR A 641 -48.49 -43.64 27.08
N SER A 642 -49.64 -43.09 26.65
CA SER A 642 -49.83 -41.88 25.84
C SER A 642 -50.85 -40.91 26.47
N THR A 643 -50.70 -39.60 26.24
CA THR A 643 -51.79 -38.59 26.04
C THR A 643 -51.17 -37.19 25.82
N GLY A 644 -51.74 -36.25 25.05
CA GLY A 644 -52.84 -36.35 24.07
C GLY A 644 -53.67 -35.04 23.94
N THR A 645 -53.99 -34.59 22.71
CA THR A 645 -54.86 -33.42 22.36
C THR A 645 -54.31 -32.03 22.75
N THR A 646 -54.60 -30.87 22.13
CA THR A 646 -55.60 -30.36 21.13
C THR A 646 -54.89 -29.25 20.28
N THR A 647 -55.36 -28.64 19.17
CA THR A 647 -56.60 -28.68 18.35
C THR A 647 -56.28 -28.17 16.91
N SER A 648 -57.18 -28.35 15.93
CA SER A 648 -56.92 -28.18 14.48
C SER A 648 -57.39 -26.86 13.80
N THR A 649 -56.61 -26.44 12.79
CA THR A 649 -56.98 -26.10 11.38
C THR A 649 -58.35 -25.47 11.01
N SER A 650 -58.34 -24.36 10.27
CA SER A 650 -59.20 -24.02 9.09
C SER A 650 -58.74 -22.65 8.49
N THR A 651 -58.30 -22.46 7.23
CA THR A 651 -58.81 -22.72 5.85
C THR A 651 -59.79 -21.67 5.29
N THR A 652 -59.38 -20.98 4.21
CA THR A 652 -60.19 -20.32 3.13
C THR A 652 -61.16 -19.16 3.52
N ASP A 653 -61.42 -18.12 2.72
CA ASP A 653 -61.02 -17.82 1.33
C ASP A 653 -61.05 -16.31 0.95
N ALA A 654 -60.15 -15.90 0.05
CA ALA A 654 -60.27 -14.88 -1.02
C ALA A 654 -60.64 -13.37 -0.80
N ILE A 655 -60.42 -12.60 -1.90
CA ILE A 655 -61.00 -11.29 -2.33
C ILE A 655 -60.23 -9.97 -2.02
N THR A 656 -59.44 -9.54 -3.03
CA THR A 656 -59.05 -8.16 -3.47
C THR A 656 -58.33 -7.16 -2.54
N GLY A 657 -57.35 -6.45 -3.10
CA GLY A 657 -56.86 -5.15 -2.58
C GLY A 657 -55.54 -4.68 -3.21
N THR A 658 -55.51 -3.50 -3.83
CA THR A 658 -54.29 -2.88 -4.43
C THR A 658 -53.93 -1.59 -3.67
N THR A 659 -52.71 -1.09 -3.88
CA THR A 659 -52.17 0.26 -3.58
C THR A 659 -51.51 0.54 -2.20
N SER A 660 -50.19 0.71 -2.26
CA SER A 660 -49.42 1.94 -2.00
C SER A 660 -49.56 2.79 -0.71
N SER A 661 -48.38 3.10 -0.14
CA SER A 661 -48.03 4.34 0.63
C SER A 661 -48.67 4.52 2.02
N THR A 662 -48.21 5.39 2.94
CA THR A 662 -47.27 6.55 2.91
C THR A 662 -46.39 6.61 4.18
N SER A 663 -45.33 7.42 4.17
CA SER A 663 -44.58 7.83 5.37
C SER A 663 -45.36 8.79 6.29
N LEU A 664 -44.93 8.95 7.55
CA LEU A 664 -45.08 10.19 8.35
C LEU A 664 -44.11 10.21 9.55
N ASP A 665 -43.78 11.43 9.98
CA ASP A 665 -42.93 11.90 11.10
C ASP A 665 -43.59 13.24 11.58
N PRO A 666 -43.22 13.99 12.66
CA PRO A 666 -42.36 13.73 13.84
C PRO A 666 -43.05 14.06 15.22
N THR A 667 -42.22 14.20 16.27
CA THR A 667 -42.36 15.05 17.49
C THR A 667 -42.92 14.44 18.78
N GLY A 668 -42.34 14.83 19.94
CA GLY A 668 -42.80 14.37 21.27
C GLY A 668 -41.90 14.70 22.49
N THR A 669 -41.54 15.96 22.74
CA THR A 669 -40.77 16.36 23.95
C THR A 669 -41.60 16.40 25.24
N THR A 670 -41.10 15.86 26.36
CA THR A 670 -41.35 16.42 27.71
C THR A 670 -40.29 16.02 28.74
N SER A 671 -40.22 16.74 29.87
CA SER A 671 -39.22 16.58 30.95
C SER A 671 -39.89 16.49 32.33
N THR A 672 -39.36 15.61 33.20
CA THR A 672 -39.27 15.72 34.68
C THR A 672 -38.39 14.55 35.18
N SER A 673 -37.36 14.66 36.04
CA SER A 673 -37.12 15.44 37.28
C SER A 673 -37.43 14.66 38.58
N LEU A 674 -36.62 14.91 39.62
CA LEU A 674 -36.71 14.47 41.04
C LEU A 674 -36.00 13.15 41.47
N ASP A 675 -34.75 13.33 41.91
CA ASP A 675 -34.15 12.76 43.13
C ASP A 675 -34.85 13.38 44.40
N PRO A 676 -34.66 12.98 45.70
CA PRO A 676 -33.80 11.93 46.28
C PRO A 676 -34.43 11.06 47.43
N THR A 677 -33.57 10.25 48.06
CA THR A 677 -33.65 9.65 49.41
C THR A 677 -34.45 8.36 49.65
N GLY A 678 -33.84 7.44 50.41
CA GLY A 678 -34.43 6.16 50.86
C GLY A 678 -33.48 5.36 51.75
N THR A 679 -33.55 5.56 53.07
CA THR A 679 -32.55 5.06 54.04
C THR A 679 -32.88 3.68 54.62
N ALA A 680 -31.83 2.94 55.03
CA ALA A 680 -31.82 1.89 56.08
C ALA A 680 -32.50 0.54 55.78
N THR A 681 -32.24 -0.58 56.49
CA THR A 681 -31.08 -1.13 57.27
C THR A 681 -31.49 -2.57 57.67
N SER A 682 -30.52 -3.44 58.03
CA SER A 682 -30.71 -4.74 58.74
C SER A 682 -30.94 -5.98 57.86
N SER A 683 -30.63 -7.22 58.26
CA SER A 683 -29.65 -7.76 59.24
C SER A 683 -29.68 -9.29 59.19
N ALA A 684 -28.52 -9.96 59.22
CA ALA A 684 -28.37 -11.35 59.68
C ALA A 684 -26.91 -11.61 60.12
N THR A 685 -26.69 -12.58 61.01
CA THR A 685 -25.43 -12.74 61.76
C THR A 685 -25.16 -14.22 62.10
N LEU A 686 -23.91 -14.55 62.45
CA LEU A 686 -23.42 -15.80 63.09
C LEU A 686 -23.21 -17.02 62.16
N VAL A 687 -22.27 -17.96 62.42
CA VAL A 687 -20.90 -17.95 63.02
C VAL A 687 -20.25 -19.35 62.75
N PRO A 688 -18.91 -19.53 62.76
CA PRO A 688 -18.24 -20.69 62.15
C PRO A 688 -17.68 -21.77 63.11
N THR A 689 -17.20 -22.88 62.53
CA THR A 689 -16.31 -23.92 63.10
C THR A 689 -15.39 -24.50 61.99
N THR A 690 -14.50 -25.46 62.25
CA THR A 690 -13.10 -25.25 62.71
C THR A 690 -12.32 -26.58 62.74
N GLY A 691 -11.10 -26.61 62.19
CA GLY A 691 -10.13 -27.73 62.27
C GLY A 691 -9.67 -28.27 60.91
N ASP A 692 -8.48 -28.88 60.76
CA ASP A 692 -7.33 -28.99 61.68
C ASP A 692 -6.01 -29.31 60.92
N SER A 693 -4.89 -29.53 61.61
CA SER A 693 -3.54 -29.84 61.06
C SER A 693 -2.79 -30.86 61.97
N PRO A 694 -1.48 -31.19 61.86
CA PRO A 694 -0.46 -31.07 60.79
C PRO A 694 0.38 -32.40 60.60
N THR A 695 1.60 -32.34 60.03
CA THR A 695 2.76 -33.30 60.16
C THR A 695 2.76 -34.62 59.32
N THR A 696 3.87 -35.29 58.91
CA THR A 696 5.35 -35.03 58.84
C THR A 696 6.11 -36.10 57.97
N HIS A 697 7.41 -35.84 57.68
CA HIS A 697 8.52 -36.80 57.37
C HIS A 697 8.73 -37.38 55.95
N GLY A 698 10.02 -37.53 55.58
CA GLY A 698 10.60 -38.41 54.52
C GLY A 698 11.72 -39.29 55.15
N PRO A 699 12.85 -39.68 54.50
CA PRO A 699 13.28 -39.61 53.08
C PRO A 699 13.75 -41.01 52.53
N ILE A 700 14.71 -41.06 51.57
CA ILE A 700 15.61 -42.18 51.07
C ILE A 700 15.60 -42.31 49.51
N GLU A 701 16.58 -42.85 48.76
CA GLU A 701 18.05 -42.63 48.59
C GLU A 701 18.57 -43.51 47.40
N THR A 702 19.80 -43.29 46.89
CA THR A 702 20.59 -44.10 45.91
C THR A 702 20.17 -44.00 44.41
N SER A 703 21.02 -44.27 43.40
CA SER A 703 22.36 -44.89 43.33
C SER A 703 23.30 -44.32 42.22
N ASP A 704 24.58 -44.74 42.21
CA ASP A 704 25.73 -44.18 41.44
C ASP A 704 25.93 -44.67 39.97
N ALA A 705 26.73 -43.91 39.19
CA ALA A 705 27.80 -44.42 38.30
C ALA A 705 28.78 -43.29 37.86
N SER A 706 30.03 -43.61 37.46
CA SER A 706 31.17 -42.65 37.50
C SER A 706 32.25 -42.76 36.39
N ALA A 707 33.22 -41.82 36.39
CA ALA A 707 34.46 -41.69 35.59
C ALA A 707 34.31 -41.15 34.14
N GLY A 708 35.31 -40.52 33.49
CA GLY A 708 36.72 -40.17 33.79
C GLY A 708 37.49 -40.02 32.43
N SER A 709 38.63 -39.33 32.23
CA SER A 709 39.65 -38.71 33.09
C SER A 709 40.38 -37.56 32.33
N SER A 710 41.22 -36.76 33.00
CA SER A 710 42.01 -35.64 32.43
C SER A 710 43.52 -35.92 32.28
N THR A 711 44.25 -35.01 31.62
CA THR A 711 45.67 -34.55 31.79
C THR A 711 46.06 -33.67 30.58
N GLY A 712 47.00 -32.71 30.56
CA GLY A 712 47.98 -32.16 31.52
C GLY A 712 49.26 -31.67 30.76
N THR A 713 50.09 -30.69 31.18
CA THR A 713 50.12 -29.74 32.32
C THR A 713 51.20 -28.63 32.07
N THR A 714 51.36 -27.65 32.99
CA THR A 714 52.54 -26.80 33.33
C THR A 714 52.94 -25.51 32.56
N ASP A 715 53.11 -24.47 33.38
CA ASP A 715 53.75 -23.12 33.29
C ASP A 715 55.30 -23.16 33.56
N PRO A 716 56.09 -22.03 33.63
CA PRO A 716 55.94 -20.65 33.11
C PRO A 716 57.27 -19.99 32.54
N ALA A 717 57.19 -18.69 32.20
CA ALA A 717 58.17 -17.60 32.48
C ALA A 717 59.28 -17.13 31.47
N SER A 718 59.11 -15.86 31.05
CA SER A 718 60.11 -14.75 31.05
C SER A 718 61.25 -14.64 30.00
N THR A 719 61.61 -13.38 29.71
CA THR A 719 62.66 -12.86 28.79
C THR A 719 62.45 -13.14 27.28
N GLY A 720 62.82 -12.25 26.34
CA GLY A 720 63.28 -10.86 26.45
C GLY A 720 64.09 -10.41 25.21
N GLY A 721 63.72 -9.30 24.55
CA GLY A 721 64.44 -8.77 23.39
C GLY A 721 63.75 -7.56 22.74
N SER A 722 64.51 -6.56 22.31
CA SER A 722 64.04 -5.23 21.88
C SER A 722 64.68 -4.73 20.59
N VAL A 723 63.97 -3.91 19.81
CA VAL A 723 64.53 -2.82 18.98
C VAL A 723 63.45 -1.76 18.69
N ASP A 724 63.74 -0.51 19.10
CA ASP A 724 63.50 0.81 18.47
C ASP A 724 62.15 1.08 17.73
N ALA A 725 61.30 2.06 18.08
CA ALA A 725 61.46 3.54 18.21
C ALA A 725 61.56 4.26 16.84
N ASP A 726 60.87 5.36 16.49
CA ASP A 726 59.87 6.27 17.13
C ASP A 726 58.65 6.47 16.17
N GLY A 727 57.53 7.17 16.39
CA GLY A 727 57.20 8.38 17.17
C GLY A 727 57.43 9.68 16.34
N CYS A 728 56.60 10.73 16.34
CA CYS A 728 55.20 10.91 16.74
C CYS A 728 54.64 12.27 16.19
N ALA A 729 53.32 12.39 15.97
CA ALA A 729 52.41 13.57 15.89
C ALA A 729 52.83 14.97 15.34
N CYS A 730 51.91 15.67 14.65
CA CYS A 730 51.52 17.08 14.93
C CYS A 730 50.28 17.57 14.14
N ASN A 731 49.54 18.54 14.72
CA ASN A 731 48.36 19.22 14.13
C ASN A 731 48.75 20.47 13.30
N SER A 732 47.88 20.92 12.39
CA SER A 732 47.28 22.29 12.44
C SER A 732 46.34 22.61 11.26
N ASP A 733 45.33 23.44 11.57
CA ASP A 733 44.36 24.12 10.69
C ASP A 733 44.63 25.65 10.82
N PRO A 734 44.00 26.60 10.07
CA PRO A 734 43.17 26.50 8.86
C PRO A 734 43.50 27.59 7.79
N ASP A 735 42.61 27.75 6.81
CA ASP A 735 42.18 29.02 6.19
C ASP A 735 43.16 29.84 5.29
N ARG A 736 42.97 29.77 3.95
CA ARG A 736 42.54 30.95 3.15
C ARG A 736 42.30 30.74 1.64
N SER A 737 41.39 31.56 1.13
CA SER A 737 40.99 31.77 -0.27
C SER A 737 42.09 32.24 -1.25
N LEU A 738 41.97 31.85 -2.53
CA LEU A 738 41.64 32.74 -3.67
C LEU A 738 41.52 31.98 -5.00
N THR A 739 40.95 32.63 -6.03
CA THR A 739 40.51 32.04 -7.32
C THR A 739 41.36 32.54 -8.53
N PRO A 740 40.93 32.51 -9.82
CA PRO A 740 41.43 31.48 -10.75
C PRO A 740 42.06 32.02 -12.06
N ALA A 741 42.91 31.20 -12.70
CA ALA A 741 43.44 31.40 -14.07
C ALA A 741 44.23 30.16 -14.55
N LEU A 742 44.44 29.86 -15.84
CA LEU A 742 43.71 30.08 -17.11
C LEU A 742 44.53 29.34 -18.21
N LEU A 743 43.87 28.73 -19.20
CA LEU A 743 44.48 28.09 -20.40
C LEU A 743 45.44 26.90 -20.12
N ALA A 744 45.79 26.04 -21.09
CA ALA A 744 45.10 25.54 -22.29
C ALA A 744 45.94 24.40 -22.91
N LEU A 745 45.38 23.77 -23.96
CA LEU A 745 46.05 22.85 -24.91
C LEU A 745 46.41 21.48 -24.30
N ALA A 746 45.87 20.36 -24.80
CA ALA A 746 46.09 19.78 -26.13
C ALA A 746 47.55 19.26 -26.29
N SER A 747 47.82 18.03 -26.72
CA SER A 747 46.90 16.98 -27.25
C SER A 747 47.64 15.63 -27.43
N LEU A 748 46.99 14.69 -28.12
CA LEU A 748 47.58 13.58 -28.89
C LEU A 748 48.13 12.34 -28.14
N ALA A 749 47.22 11.35 -28.03
CA ALA A 749 47.21 10.17 -28.91
C ALA A 749 47.72 8.79 -28.39
N ARG A 750 46.73 7.88 -28.34
CA ARG A 750 46.74 6.52 -28.94
C ARG A 750 47.91 5.56 -28.62
N ARG A 751 47.59 4.52 -27.83
CA ARG A 751 47.55 3.08 -28.21
C ARG A 751 47.10 2.26 -26.98
N ARG A 752 46.00 1.48 -26.98
CA ARG A 752 45.75 0.17 -27.67
C ARG A 752 46.99 -0.73 -27.66
N ARG A 753 46.97 -1.97 -27.14
CA ARG A 753 45.84 -2.88 -26.82
C ARG A 753 46.35 -4.04 -25.94
N ARG A 754 45.47 -4.67 -25.16
CA ARG A 754 45.53 -6.07 -24.64
C ARG A 754 46.79 -6.51 -23.84
N ARG A 755 46.57 -6.91 -22.59
CA ARG A 755 45.97 -8.25 -22.39
C ARG A 755 44.50 -8.09 -22.02
#